data_AF-A0A814TTK4-F1
#
_entry.id   AF-A0A814TTK4-F1
#
_cell.length_a   1.000
_cell.length_b   1.000
_cell.length_c   1.000
_cell.angle_alpha   90.00
_cell.angle_beta   90.00
_cell.angle_gamma   90.00
#
_symmetry.space_group_name_H-M   'P 1'
#
loop_
_entity.id
_entity.type
_entity.pdbx_description
1 polymer ?
#
loop_
_entity_poly.entity_id
_entity_poly.type
_entity_poly.pdbx_seq_one_letter_code
_entity_poly.pdbx_strand_id
1 'polypeptide(L)'
;MFFSIVLFALGIIASVNGFYSSSDDVIQLDPTNFDRLVLQSSDVWFVEFYASWCGHCQQLTPEWKRAATALKGIVKVGAVDADTHKSLGQQYGVSGFPTIKVFGTNKRSPTDYQGGRTADAIVEQALSQLRTVVNERLGKRGGGGGSSGGSGGSGGKDTIELTDSNFQSTVLDSEDAWLVEFMAPWCGHCKNLVPEWARAATELKGKVKLGVVDATVHTQLAQRYGIQGFPTIKFFPAGRKYGQPEDYNGGRSSSDIVAWALDKHQANIPPPDVFEITNQAVLDSNCAEKQLCIISFLPNILDCQSACRNEHIRMLKKFGETYTRNGWGWLWVEAFRQPKLEESVGIGGFGYPAQVAVNARKGKYVVLKGAFSETGISAFLKELSTGRLTSPLVPLSGVADGKLPTILDSEPWDGKDGKLDEVEDIDLSDVNLDDDDDVDMKKKKLTVDVQSSFKINKILIMQSLTIYARLVARAVSGTEAENFLYNSLLRVSTSSSIHHSQSSNRSAISSSPAITRAVHLVTATSGYSGHDDDDEDEKGHVGKKKKNSSKIQRTNRSNVYGDDAFFIAKSRIGDFLGVADGVGGWREYGIDPSLFSSSLMEACKCLIDNKLLDLNPLTLKELLSKGYKQLLEDKQCIIGSSTACIVALHKEKSILHTANLGDSGFVVIRKNTIVHRSQEQQHYFNSPFQLAIHPTIKDPNLISDSPDVASVTSFNVEENDFIVIATDGLWDNLPDPTILEEIKKIIEPTLDNLQQTAHALAKRALENGHDPNFYSPFAKNARRSLGINICGGKPDDVTVLLAVVTPTG
;
A
#
# COMPACT_ATOMS: atom_id res chain seq x y z
N MET A 1 60.57 -83.37 29.74
CA MET A 1 59.46 -84.29 30.10
C MET A 1 58.30 -83.47 30.63
N PHE A 2 57.09 -84.01 30.49
CA PHE A 2 55.81 -83.69 31.16
C PHE A 2 55.69 -82.54 32.19
N PHE A 3 54.80 -81.58 31.87
CA PHE A 3 53.58 -81.15 32.60
C PHE A 3 53.59 -80.54 34.03
N SER A 4 52.56 -79.68 34.25
CA SER A 4 51.97 -79.25 35.54
C SER A 4 52.81 -78.28 36.41
N ILE A 5 52.36 -77.09 36.89
CA ILE A 5 51.01 -76.49 37.16
C ILE A 5 50.23 -77.23 38.27
N VAL A 6 49.63 -76.64 39.33
CA VAL A 6 49.50 -75.25 39.81
C VAL A 6 50.33 -75.08 41.12
N LEU A 7 50.13 -74.25 42.17
CA LEU A 7 49.13 -73.24 42.56
C LEU A 7 49.77 -72.24 43.56
N PHE A 8 49.42 -70.94 43.51
CA PHE A 8 49.37 -70.08 44.69
C PHE A 8 48.34 -68.97 44.51
N ALA A 9 47.67 -68.55 45.60
CA ALA A 9 46.55 -67.61 45.54
C ALA A 9 46.97 -66.14 45.67
N LEU A 10 46.30 -65.27 44.92
CA LEU A 10 46.31 -63.81 45.11
C LEU A 10 44.86 -63.31 45.12
N GLY A 11 44.54 -62.42 46.06
CA GLY A 11 43.17 -61.94 46.27
C GLY A 11 42.70 -61.04 45.14
N ILE A 12 41.55 -61.37 44.53
CA ILE A 12 40.90 -60.53 43.53
C ILE A 12 40.22 -59.36 44.25
N ILE A 13 40.84 -58.18 44.20
CA ILE A 13 40.12 -56.92 44.43
C ILE A 13 39.27 -56.68 43.18
N ALA A 14 37.95 -56.80 43.30
CA ALA A 14 37.02 -56.59 42.20
C ALA A 14 36.91 -55.10 41.86
N SER A 15 37.64 -54.66 40.83
CA SER A 15 37.49 -53.32 40.25
C SER A 15 36.14 -53.20 39.54
N VAL A 16 35.22 -52.42 40.10
CA VAL A 16 33.88 -52.21 39.54
C VAL A 16 33.96 -51.27 38.33
N ASN A 17 33.72 -51.79 37.13
CA ASN A 17 33.64 -51.00 35.90
C ASN A 17 32.30 -50.25 35.81
N GLY A 18 32.26 -49.02 36.31
CA GLY A 18 31.15 -48.09 36.03
C GLY A 18 31.18 -47.59 34.59
N PHE A 19 30.01 -47.24 34.02
CA PHE A 19 29.92 -46.70 32.66
C PHE A 19 30.46 -45.27 32.51
N TYR A 20 30.54 -44.56 33.64
CA TYR A 20 30.99 -43.17 33.76
C TYR A 20 32.26 -43.11 34.60
N SER A 21 33.11 -42.13 34.33
CA SER A 21 34.43 -41.91 34.92
C SER A 21 34.59 -40.46 35.39
N SER A 22 35.59 -40.16 36.21
CA SER A 22 35.91 -38.79 36.63
C SER A 22 36.41 -37.88 35.49
N SER A 23 36.65 -38.44 34.30
CA SER A 23 36.98 -37.73 33.06
C SER A 23 35.77 -37.43 32.16
N ASP A 24 34.58 -37.97 32.48
CA ASP A 24 33.34 -37.66 31.77
C ASP A 24 32.64 -36.43 32.38
N ASP A 25 31.85 -35.71 31.57
CA ASP A 25 31.00 -34.60 32.05
C ASP A 25 29.76 -35.07 32.85
N VAL A 26 29.54 -36.38 32.96
CA VAL A 26 28.45 -36.99 33.73
C VAL A 26 28.86 -37.11 35.19
N ILE A 27 28.15 -36.41 36.09
CA ILE A 27 28.44 -36.44 37.53
C ILE A 27 27.97 -37.78 38.11
N GLN A 28 28.90 -38.57 38.65
CA GLN A 28 28.55 -39.77 39.42
C GLN A 28 27.83 -39.39 40.71
N LEU A 29 26.68 -40.01 40.97
CA LEU A 29 25.83 -39.73 42.11
C LEU A 29 25.64 -40.98 42.98
N ASP A 30 25.79 -40.80 44.30
CA ASP A 30 25.74 -41.85 45.32
C ASP A 30 24.99 -41.34 46.59
N PRO A 31 24.53 -42.22 47.50
CA PRO A 31 23.75 -41.82 48.67
C PRO A 31 24.44 -40.83 49.65
N THR A 32 25.77 -40.69 49.60
CA THR A 32 26.51 -39.71 50.41
C THR A 32 26.58 -38.33 49.76
N ASN A 33 26.43 -38.27 48.43
CA ASN A 33 26.59 -37.05 47.65
C ASN A 33 25.27 -36.50 47.08
N PHE A 34 24.25 -37.36 46.89
CA PHE A 34 23.01 -37.05 46.18
C PHE A 34 22.25 -35.86 46.77
N ASP A 35 21.98 -35.87 48.07
CA ASP A 35 21.21 -34.81 48.73
C ASP A 35 21.91 -33.45 48.62
N ARG A 36 23.25 -33.44 48.77
CA ARG A 36 24.07 -32.22 48.70
C ARG A 36 24.21 -31.68 47.27
N LEU A 37 24.29 -32.56 46.28
CA LEU A 37 24.48 -32.16 44.87
C LEU A 37 23.16 -31.87 44.16
N VAL A 38 22.14 -32.71 44.36
CA VAL A 38 20.86 -32.66 43.62
C VAL A 38 19.77 -31.94 44.41
N LEU A 39 19.55 -32.28 45.69
CA LEU A 39 18.41 -31.78 46.46
C LEU A 39 18.64 -30.41 47.11
N GLN A 40 19.89 -30.07 47.42
CA GLN A 40 20.29 -28.76 47.96
C GLN A 40 20.70 -27.75 46.87
N SER A 41 20.80 -28.16 45.61
CA SER A 41 21.19 -27.29 44.49
C SER A 41 20.00 -26.54 43.88
N SER A 42 20.25 -25.31 43.46
CA SER A 42 19.35 -24.47 42.65
C SER A 42 19.27 -24.88 41.17
N ASP A 43 20.16 -25.74 40.69
CA ASP A 43 20.34 -25.99 39.26
C ASP A 43 19.35 -27.07 38.79
N VAL A 44 18.91 -27.06 37.53
CA VAL A 44 18.14 -28.19 36.99
C VAL A 44 19.06 -29.41 36.90
N TRP A 45 18.59 -30.58 37.35
CA TRP A 45 19.32 -31.85 37.27
C TRP A 45 18.55 -32.88 36.45
N PHE A 46 19.27 -33.57 35.57
CA PHE A 46 18.85 -34.79 34.89
C PHE A 46 19.70 -35.95 35.43
N VAL A 47 19.04 -37.00 35.94
CA VAL A 47 19.72 -38.14 36.58
C VAL A 47 19.29 -39.44 35.92
N GLU A 48 20.24 -40.18 35.35
CA GLU A 48 20.04 -41.58 34.95
C GLU A 48 20.18 -42.50 36.17
N PHE A 49 19.23 -43.41 36.35
CA PHE A 49 19.34 -44.57 37.24
C PHE A 49 19.57 -45.82 36.38
N TYR A 50 20.76 -46.42 36.49
CA TYR A 50 21.25 -47.48 35.61
C TYR A 50 21.70 -48.73 36.39
N ALA A 51 21.98 -49.82 35.66
CA ALA A 51 22.66 -51.00 36.17
C ALA A 51 23.76 -51.46 35.21
N SER A 52 24.93 -51.82 35.75
CA SER A 52 26.15 -52.16 34.99
C SER A 52 26.02 -53.35 34.01
N TRP A 53 25.06 -54.25 34.22
CA TRP A 53 24.75 -55.37 33.33
C TRP A 53 23.65 -55.09 32.29
N CYS A 54 23.00 -53.92 32.33
CA CYS A 54 21.84 -53.62 31.47
C CYS A 54 22.27 -53.11 30.09
N GLY A 55 22.01 -53.89 29.03
CA GLY A 55 22.34 -53.52 27.64
C GLY A 55 21.68 -52.21 27.15
N HIS A 56 20.49 -51.85 27.64
CA HIS A 56 19.87 -50.56 27.30
C HIS A 56 20.55 -49.36 27.98
N CYS A 57 21.19 -49.56 29.14
CA CYS A 57 22.02 -48.52 29.78
C CYS A 57 23.34 -48.35 29.01
N GLN A 58 23.94 -49.46 28.54
CA GLN A 58 25.13 -49.44 27.68
C GLN A 58 24.88 -48.71 26.34
N GLN A 59 23.68 -48.88 25.76
CA GLN A 59 23.24 -48.14 24.57
C GLN A 59 23.02 -46.64 24.84
N LEU A 60 22.51 -46.26 26.02
CA LEU A 60 22.28 -44.86 26.41
C LEU A 60 23.59 -44.14 26.80
N THR A 61 24.56 -44.85 27.38
CA THR A 61 25.85 -44.31 27.87
C THR A 61 26.53 -43.29 26.92
N PRO A 62 26.76 -43.56 25.61
CA PRO A 62 27.39 -42.59 24.71
C PRO A 62 26.53 -41.33 24.49
N GLU A 63 25.21 -41.47 24.40
CA GLU A 63 24.28 -40.36 24.22
C GLU A 63 24.14 -39.52 25.51
N TRP A 64 24.19 -40.17 26.68
CA TRP A 64 24.20 -39.50 27.98
C TRP A 64 25.46 -38.66 28.19
N LYS A 65 26.63 -39.19 27.78
CA LYS A 65 27.91 -38.43 27.76
C LYS A 65 27.84 -37.24 26.81
N ARG A 66 27.35 -37.42 25.58
CA ARG A 66 27.13 -36.32 24.62
C ARG A 66 26.21 -35.24 25.19
N ALA A 67 25.08 -35.62 25.80
CA ALA A 67 24.16 -34.69 26.44
C ALA A 67 24.80 -33.93 27.62
N ALA A 68 25.58 -34.60 28.46
CA ALA A 68 26.28 -33.98 29.57
C ALA A 68 27.31 -32.93 29.12
N THR A 69 28.12 -33.23 28.10
CA THR A 69 29.06 -32.26 27.51
C THR A 69 28.31 -31.09 26.85
N ALA A 70 27.19 -31.33 26.15
CA ALA A 70 26.39 -30.27 25.52
C ALA A 70 25.67 -29.36 26.53
N LEU A 71 25.24 -29.89 27.68
CA LEU A 71 24.56 -29.15 28.74
C LEU A 71 25.51 -28.56 29.80
N LYS A 72 26.83 -28.75 29.65
CA LYS A 72 27.86 -28.38 30.62
C LYS A 72 27.80 -26.91 31.00
N GLY A 73 27.43 -26.65 32.26
CA GLY A 73 27.27 -25.29 32.81
C GLY A 73 25.86 -24.70 32.68
N ILE A 74 24.95 -25.36 31.96
CA ILE A 74 23.58 -24.92 31.69
C ILE A 74 22.56 -25.77 32.49
N VAL A 75 22.69 -27.09 32.41
CA VAL A 75 21.91 -28.08 33.20
C VAL A 75 22.88 -29.14 33.71
N LYS A 76 22.66 -29.63 34.94
CA LYS A 76 23.50 -30.69 35.52
C LYS A 76 23.03 -32.05 35.05
N VAL A 77 23.95 -32.89 34.58
CA VAL A 77 23.68 -34.26 34.16
C VAL A 77 24.47 -35.21 35.06
N GLY A 78 23.79 -36.21 35.62
CA GLY A 78 24.40 -37.18 36.51
C GLY A 78 23.87 -38.60 36.30
N ALA A 79 24.51 -39.56 36.98
CA ALA A 79 24.16 -40.96 36.89
C ALA A 79 24.36 -41.69 38.23
N VAL A 80 23.38 -42.51 38.60
CA VAL A 80 23.34 -43.36 39.80
C VAL A 80 23.37 -44.82 39.36
N ASP A 81 24.37 -45.58 39.81
CA ASP A 81 24.29 -47.05 39.72
C ASP A 81 23.30 -47.55 40.78
N ALA A 82 22.09 -47.87 40.31
CA ALA A 82 20.92 -48.17 41.11
C ALA A 82 20.78 -49.67 41.44
N ASP A 83 21.60 -50.53 40.83
CA ASP A 83 21.77 -51.93 41.27
C ASP A 83 22.78 -52.01 42.43
N THR A 84 23.77 -51.12 42.47
CA THR A 84 24.64 -50.93 43.64
C THR A 84 23.91 -50.21 44.76
N HIS A 85 23.19 -49.11 44.46
CA HIS A 85 22.53 -48.25 45.44
C HIS A 85 21.00 -48.42 45.44
N LYS A 86 20.53 -49.65 45.67
CA LYS A 86 19.10 -50.03 45.53
C LYS A 86 18.14 -49.17 46.35
N SER A 87 18.54 -48.73 47.55
CA SER A 87 17.74 -47.84 48.40
C SER A 87 17.44 -46.50 47.73
N LEU A 88 18.43 -45.89 47.07
CA LEU A 88 18.30 -44.61 46.38
C LEU A 88 17.45 -44.73 45.10
N GLY A 89 17.56 -45.86 44.39
CA GLY A 89 16.65 -46.16 43.27
C GLY A 89 15.20 -46.37 43.73
N GLN A 90 15.00 -47.14 44.80
CA GLN A 90 13.67 -47.42 45.39
C GLN A 90 13.00 -46.16 45.96
N GLN A 91 13.76 -45.26 46.59
CA GLN A 91 13.27 -43.97 47.11
C GLN A 91 12.57 -43.13 46.05
N TYR A 92 13.00 -43.21 44.79
CA TYR A 92 12.38 -42.51 43.65
C TYR A 92 11.51 -43.42 42.77
N GLY A 93 11.21 -44.64 43.21
CA GLY A 93 10.32 -45.57 42.49
C GLY A 93 10.91 -46.17 41.20
N VAL A 94 12.23 -46.33 41.11
CA VAL A 94 12.88 -46.94 39.94
C VAL A 94 12.63 -48.45 39.93
N SER A 95 11.82 -48.91 38.98
CA SER A 95 11.41 -50.32 38.81
C SER A 95 12.08 -51.05 37.63
N GLY A 96 12.90 -50.35 36.84
CA GLY A 96 13.63 -50.88 35.69
C GLY A 96 14.75 -49.93 35.26
N PHE A 97 15.57 -50.34 34.28
CA PHE A 97 16.75 -49.58 33.85
C PHE A 97 16.86 -49.48 32.32
N PRO A 98 17.37 -48.36 31.75
CA PRO A 98 17.63 -47.09 32.43
C PRO A 98 16.36 -46.27 32.65
N THR A 99 16.20 -45.70 33.84
CA THR A 99 15.16 -44.70 34.15
C THR A 99 15.82 -43.34 34.37
N ILE A 100 15.40 -42.33 33.62
CA ILE A 100 15.89 -40.96 33.76
C ILE A 100 14.86 -40.13 34.54
N LYS A 101 15.31 -39.37 35.55
CA LYS A 101 14.47 -38.45 36.34
C LYS A 101 14.98 -37.02 36.28
N VAL A 102 14.06 -36.07 36.27
CA VAL A 102 14.32 -34.64 36.17
C VAL A 102 13.94 -33.96 37.48
N PHE A 103 14.90 -33.26 38.07
CA PHE A 103 14.74 -32.50 39.31
C PHE A 103 14.73 -31.00 38.96
N GLY A 104 13.53 -30.46 38.73
CA GLY A 104 13.28 -29.04 38.43
C GLY A 104 13.43 -28.12 39.64
N THR A 105 12.56 -27.12 39.79
CA THR A 105 12.52 -26.22 40.97
C THR A 105 12.13 -26.97 42.24
N ASN A 106 11.08 -27.79 42.22
CA ASN A 106 10.72 -28.62 43.36
C ASN A 106 11.53 -29.94 43.39
N LYS A 107 12.67 -29.92 44.09
CA LYS A 107 13.53 -31.10 44.27
C LYS A 107 12.87 -32.30 44.95
N ARG A 108 11.76 -32.09 45.67
CA ARG A 108 11.04 -33.17 46.39
C ARG A 108 10.01 -33.90 45.52
N SER A 109 9.79 -33.45 44.27
CA SER A 109 8.85 -34.06 43.32
C SER A 109 9.50 -34.17 41.93
N PRO A 110 10.54 -35.01 41.76
CA PRO A 110 11.14 -35.23 40.45
C PRO A 110 10.16 -35.89 39.49
N THR A 111 10.27 -35.54 38.20
CA THR A 111 9.43 -36.07 37.12
C THR A 111 10.19 -37.05 36.25
N ASP A 112 9.50 -38.04 35.69
CA ASP A 112 10.12 -39.04 34.82
C ASP A 112 10.32 -38.52 33.40
N TYR A 113 11.50 -38.73 32.84
CA TYR A 113 11.80 -38.38 31.46
C TYR A 113 11.25 -39.45 30.50
N GLN A 114 10.21 -39.07 29.76
CA GLN A 114 9.54 -39.90 28.75
C GLN A 114 9.91 -39.45 27.31
N GLY A 115 11.12 -38.93 27.10
CA GLY A 115 11.61 -38.49 25.80
C GLY A 115 12.48 -39.53 25.08
N GLY A 116 12.98 -39.18 23.89
CA GLY A 116 13.88 -40.04 23.13
C GLY A 116 15.23 -40.23 23.83
N ARG A 117 15.78 -41.45 23.80
CA ARG A 117 17.09 -41.79 24.41
C ARG A 117 18.29 -41.36 23.54
N THR A 118 18.20 -40.19 22.90
CA THR A 118 19.27 -39.57 22.08
C THR A 118 19.71 -38.25 22.71
N ALA A 119 20.97 -37.86 22.50
CA ALA A 119 21.54 -36.68 23.12
C ALA A 119 20.71 -35.41 22.84
N ASP A 120 20.26 -35.25 21.59
CA ASP A 120 19.54 -34.06 21.13
C ASP A 120 18.14 -33.95 21.78
N ALA A 121 17.42 -35.06 21.95
CA ALA A 121 16.13 -35.10 22.63
C ALA A 121 16.22 -34.92 24.16
N ILE A 122 17.39 -35.24 24.75
CA ILE A 122 17.68 -34.96 26.16
C ILE A 122 18.00 -33.46 26.32
N VAL A 123 18.81 -32.89 25.43
CA VAL A 123 19.17 -31.46 25.40
C VAL A 123 17.94 -30.58 25.22
N GLU A 124 17.05 -30.88 24.27
CA GLU A 124 15.84 -30.09 24.03
C GLU A 124 14.92 -30.04 25.27
N GLN A 125 14.65 -31.20 25.88
CA GLN A 125 13.82 -31.27 27.08
C GLN A 125 14.50 -30.59 28.28
N ALA A 126 15.84 -30.66 28.40
CA ALA A 126 16.59 -29.96 29.44
C ALA A 126 16.50 -28.43 29.30
N LEU A 127 16.61 -27.90 28.07
CA LEU A 127 16.40 -26.49 27.79
C LEU A 127 14.95 -26.05 28.01
N SER A 128 13.98 -26.91 27.68
CA SER A 128 12.55 -26.69 27.97
C SER A 128 12.28 -26.56 29.47
N GLN A 129 12.81 -27.49 30.28
CA GLN A 129 12.69 -27.45 31.74
C GLN A 129 13.39 -26.22 32.33
N LEU A 130 14.56 -25.84 31.82
CA LEU A 130 15.26 -24.63 32.25
C LEU A 130 14.44 -23.36 31.95
N ARG A 131 13.75 -23.27 30.80
CA ARG A 131 12.84 -22.15 30.49
C ARG A 131 11.69 -22.04 31.50
N THR A 132 11.11 -23.16 31.93
CA THR A 132 10.09 -23.15 33.01
C THR A 132 10.66 -22.60 34.31
N VAL A 133 11.84 -23.08 34.74
CA VAL A 133 12.52 -22.60 35.95
C VAL A 133 12.87 -21.10 35.87
N VAL A 134 13.27 -20.60 34.70
CA VAL A 134 13.53 -19.17 34.48
C VAL A 134 12.22 -18.36 34.56
N ASN A 135 11.14 -18.82 33.94
CA ASN A 135 9.85 -18.13 33.99
C ASN A 135 9.25 -18.07 35.41
N GLU A 136 9.39 -19.14 36.19
CA GLU A 136 9.02 -19.15 37.61
C GLU A 136 9.83 -18.12 38.42
N ARG A 137 11.15 -18.05 38.21
CA ARG A 137 12.05 -17.07 38.87
C ARG A 137 11.80 -15.63 38.47
N LEU A 138 11.34 -15.39 37.24
CA LEU A 138 10.96 -14.05 36.75
C LEU A 138 9.59 -13.57 37.29
N GLY A 139 8.94 -14.34 38.17
CA GLY A 139 7.74 -13.88 38.88
C GLY A 139 6.47 -13.75 38.03
N LYS A 140 6.48 -14.23 36.78
CA LYS A 140 5.32 -14.21 35.88
C LYS A 140 4.24 -15.20 36.34
N ARG A 141 3.41 -14.77 37.31
CA ARG A 141 2.20 -15.48 37.76
C ARG A 141 1.11 -15.47 36.67
N GLY A 142 1.25 -16.34 35.68
CA GLY A 142 0.11 -16.93 34.97
C GLY A 142 -0.47 -18.09 35.80
N GLY A 143 -1.79 -18.23 35.85
CA GLY A 143 -2.46 -19.21 36.72
C GLY A 143 -2.30 -20.66 36.24
N GLY A 144 -1.37 -21.40 36.84
CA GLY A 144 -1.28 -22.86 36.70
C GLY A 144 -1.99 -23.56 37.86
N GLY A 145 -3.09 -24.27 37.59
CA GLY A 145 -3.81 -25.06 38.59
C GLY A 145 -3.03 -26.30 39.04
N GLY A 146 -3.11 -26.64 40.34
CA GLY A 146 -2.53 -27.87 40.86
C GLY A 146 -3.28 -29.11 40.35
N SER A 147 -2.55 -30.15 39.96
CA SER A 147 -3.13 -31.40 39.45
C SER A 147 -3.27 -32.46 40.54
N SER A 148 -4.49 -32.99 40.69
CA SER A 148 -4.80 -34.20 41.47
C SER A 148 -6.17 -34.74 41.02
N GLY A 149 -6.32 -36.00 40.61
CA GLY A 149 -5.29 -37.00 40.33
C GLY A 149 -5.89 -38.37 40.01
N GLY A 150 -5.44 -38.99 38.91
CA GLY A 150 -6.00 -40.23 38.37
C GLY A 150 -7.25 -40.03 37.48
N SER A 151 -7.58 -40.91 36.54
CA SER A 151 -6.88 -42.16 36.17
C SER A 151 -7.30 -42.70 34.79
N GLY A 152 -6.35 -43.15 33.97
CA GLY A 152 -6.62 -44.22 33.01
C GLY A 152 -7.01 -43.86 31.56
N GLY A 153 -6.58 -42.73 31.02
CA GLY A 153 -6.72 -42.39 29.59
C GLY A 153 -5.40 -42.45 28.80
N SER A 154 -5.33 -43.25 27.73
CA SER A 154 -4.15 -43.32 26.86
C SER A 154 -4.13 -42.18 25.83
N GLY A 155 -4.13 -40.93 26.29
CA GLY A 155 -3.89 -39.77 25.44
C GLY A 155 -2.45 -39.77 24.91
N GLY A 156 -2.24 -39.28 23.68
CA GLY A 156 -0.89 -38.90 23.24
C GLY A 156 -0.39 -37.71 24.08
N LYS A 157 0.93 -37.44 24.05
CA LYS A 157 1.56 -36.32 24.78
C LYS A 157 0.92 -34.94 24.49
N ASP A 158 0.18 -34.85 23.38
CA ASP A 158 -0.49 -33.64 22.88
C ASP A 158 -2.04 -33.77 22.80
N THR A 159 -2.63 -34.85 23.35
CA THR A 159 -4.08 -35.00 23.52
C THR A 159 -4.50 -34.49 24.90
N ILE A 160 -5.56 -33.67 24.99
CA ILE A 160 -5.99 -33.03 26.23
C ILE A 160 -7.26 -33.72 26.79
N GLU A 161 -7.26 -34.07 28.07
CA GLU A 161 -8.42 -34.61 28.77
C GLU A 161 -9.42 -33.50 29.13
N LEU A 162 -10.68 -33.68 28.75
CA LEU A 162 -11.75 -32.71 28.87
C LEU A 162 -12.89 -33.22 29.77
N THR A 163 -13.33 -32.35 30.66
CA THR A 163 -14.30 -32.63 31.73
C THR A 163 -15.37 -31.53 31.78
N ASP A 164 -16.51 -31.79 32.43
CA ASP A 164 -17.57 -30.78 32.62
C ASP A 164 -17.04 -29.44 33.22
N SER A 165 -15.95 -29.47 34.00
CA SER A 165 -15.40 -28.28 34.66
C SER A 165 -14.36 -27.51 33.83
N ASN A 166 -13.64 -28.16 32.92
CA ASN A 166 -12.65 -27.48 32.07
C ASN A 166 -13.16 -27.15 30.66
N PHE A 167 -14.24 -27.80 30.19
CA PHE A 167 -14.69 -27.69 28.80
C PHE A 167 -15.01 -26.25 28.37
N GLN A 168 -15.66 -25.45 29.23
CA GLN A 168 -15.99 -24.06 28.93
C GLN A 168 -14.72 -23.23 28.68
N SER A 169 -13.81 -23.14 29.65
CA SER A 169 -12.60 -22.32 29.56
C SER A 169 -11.55 -22.86 28.58
N THR A 170 -11.59 -24.16 28.28
CA THR A 170 -10.58 -24.84 27.47
C THR A 170 -10.97 -24.93 25.99
N VAL A 171 -12.26 -25.20 25.70
CA VAL A 171 -12.78 -25.38 24.33
C VAL A 171 -13.60 -24.18 23.87
N LEU A 172 -14.58 -23.73 24.66
CA LEU A 172 -15.59 -22.75 24.20
C LEU A 172 -15.12 -21.29 24.31
N ASP A 173 -14.32 -20.96 25.32
CA ASP A 173 -13.73 -19.63 25.50
C ASP A 173 -12.42 -19.44 24.70
N SER A 174 -12.00 -20.48 23.97
CA SER A 174 -10.72 -20.63 23.27
C SER A 174 -10.64 -19.84 21.95
N GLU A 175 -9.43 -19.41 21.62
CA GLU A 175 -9.09 -18.81 20.32
C GLU A 175 -8.59 -19.86 19.30
N ASP A 176 -8.27 -21.08 19.75
CA ASP A 176 -7.90 -22.21 18.91
C ASP A 176 -9.13 -23.04 18.49
N ALA A 177 -9.05 -23.69 17.33
CA ALA A 177 -10.04 -24.69 16.93
C ALA A 177 -9.79 -26.03 17.64
N TRP A 178 -10.86 -26.76 17.94
CA TRP A 178 -10.82 -28.02 18.69
C TRP A 178 -11.53 -29.17 17.96
N LEU A 179 -10.99 -30.37 18.11
CA LEU A 179 -11.62 -31.62 17.70
C LEU A 179 -11.73 -32.52 18.94
N VAL A 180 -12.94 -32.93 19.31
CA VAL A 180 -13.21 -33.63 20.58
C VAL A 180 -13.79 -35.02 20.31
N GLU A 181 -13.13 -36.06 20.80
CA GLU A 181 -13.66 -37.42 20.85
C GLU A 181 -14.50 -37.61 22.13
N PHE A 182 -15.78 -37.93 21.96
CA PHE A 182 -16.64 -38.45 23.02
C PHE A 182 -16.55 -39.98 23.00
N MET A 183 -15.92 -40.54 24.03
CA MET A 183 -15.50 -41.95 24.10
C MET A 183 -16.08 -42.68 25.31
N ALA A 184 -15.90 -44.00 25.34
CA ALA A 184 -16.17 -44.84 26.50
C ALA A 184 -15.03 -45.87 26.70
N PRO A 185 -14.49 -46.03 27.92
CA PRO A 185 -13.25 -46.79 28.16
C PRO A 185 -13.40 -48.31 27.94
N TRP A 186 -14.62 -48.82 27.90
CA TRP A 186 -14.93 -50.22 27.56
C TRP A 186 -15.11 -50.46 26.04
N CYS A 187 -15.36 -49.42 25.24
CA CYS A 187 -15.70 -49.56 23.82
C CYS A 187 -14.47 -49.94 22.96
N GLY A 188 -14.56 -51.07 22.25
CA GLY A 188 -13.49 -51.56 21.36
C GLY A 188 -13.17 -50.62 20.20
N HIS A 189 -14.17 -49.90 19.66
CA HIS A 189 -13.95 -48.93 18.59
C HIS A 189 -13.18 -47.68 19.06
N CYS A 190 -13.34 -47.27 20.32
CA CYS A 190 -12.55 -46.18 20.91
C CYS A 190 -11.09 -46.62 21.10
N LYS A 191 -10.88 -47.84 21.62
CA LYS A 191 -9.52 -48.42 21.81
C LYS A 191 -8.71 -48.53 20.53
N ASN A 192 -9.37 -48.77 19.39
CA ASN A 192 -8.73 -48.78 18.07
C ASN A 192 -8.45 -47.37 17.52
N LEU A 193 -9.19 -46.35 17.96
CA LEU A 193 -9.02 -44.96 17.54
C LEU A 193 -7.88 -44.26 18.31
N VAL A 194 -7.70 -44.55 19.59
CA VAL A 194 -6.62 -44.03 20.46
C VAL A 194 -5.24 -43.87 19.77
N PRO A 195 -4.65 -44.91 19.12
CA PRO A 195 -3.33 -44.80 18.50
C PRO A 195 -3.30 -43.99 17.19
N GLU A 196 -4.45 -43.75 16.56
CA GLU A 196 -4.61 -42.85 15.40
C GLU A 196 -4.82 -41.40 15.89
N TRP A 197 -5.64 -41.22 16.93
CA TRP A 197 -5.94 -39.94 17.57
C TRP A 197 -4.69 -39.29 18.19
N ALA A 198 -3.86 -40.08 18.88
CA ALA A 198 -2.58 -39.62 19.44
C ALA A 198 -1.59 -39.13 18.36
N ARG A 199 -1.58 -39.77 17.18
CA ARG A 199 -0.79 -39.31 16.02
C ARG A 199 -1.36 -38.00 15.46
N ALA A 200 -2.66 -37.97 15.18
CA ALA A 200 -3.34 -36.76 14.69
C ALA A 200 -3.14 -35.56 15.64
N ALA A 201 -3.18 -35.76 16.96
CA ALA A 201 -2.93 -34.71 17.95
C ALA A 201 -1.48 -34.17 17.90
N THR A 202 -0.51 -35.05 17.59
CA THR A 202 0.89 -34.67 17.40
C THR A 202 1.09 -33.89 16.09
N GLU A 203 0.42 -34.30 15.01
CA GLU A 203 0.53 -33.68 13.67
C GLU A 203 -0.26 -32.35 13.53
N LEU A 204 -1.38 -32.19 14.25
CA LEU A 204 -2.23 -30.99 14.23
C LEU A 204 -1.79 -29.91 15.25
N LYS A 205 -0.75 -30.19 16.04
CA LYS A 205 -0.24 -29.33 17.10
C LYS A 205 0.04 -27.90 16.61
N GLY A 206 -0.57 -26.92 17.28
CA GLY A 206 -0.49 -25.50 16.90
C GLY A 206 -1.44 -25.09 15.75
N LYS A 207 -2.39 -25.94 15.36
CA LYS A 207 -3.46 -25.61 14.39
C LYS A 207 -4.84 -26.02 14.92
N VAL A 208 -4.97 -27.28 15.35
CA VAL A 208 -6.20 -27.83 15.95
C VAL A 208 -5.81 -28.62 17.19
N LYS A 209 -6.47 -28.33 18.32
CA LYS A 209 -6.27 -29.05 19.58
C LYS A 209 -7.18 -30.28 19.63
N LEU A 210 -6.63 -31.44 19.99
CA LEU A 210 -7.40 -32.68 20.08
C LEU A 210 -7.72 -33.00 21.55
N GLY A 211 -9.01 -33.09 21.84
CA GLY A 211 -9.55 -33.38 23.17
C GLY A 211 -10.20 -34.76 23.26
N VAL A 212 -10.25 -35.31 24.47
CA VAL A 212 -10.97 -36.55 24.81
C VAL A 212 -11.92 -36.29 25.98
N VAL A 213 -13.17 -36.74 25.86
CA VAL A 213 -14.19 -36.73 26.92
C VAL A 213 -14.63 -38.17 27.17
N ASP A 214 -14.49 -38.68 28.40
CA ASP A 214 -15.23 -39.88 28.82
C ASP A 214 -16.71 -39.51 29.02
N ALA A 215 -17.53 -39.86 28.02
CA ALA A 215 -18.95 -39.55 28.00
C ALA A 215 -19.79 -40.45 28.94
N THR A 216 -19.18 -41.48 29.55
CA THR A 216 -19.79 -42.31 30.57
C THR A 216 -19.67 -41.69 31.97
N VAL A 217 -18.66 -40.85 32.18
CA VAL A 217 -18.51 -39.99 33.37
C VAL A 217 -19.21 -38.64 33.14
N HIS A 218 -18.88 -37.95 32.06
CA HIS A 218 -19.37 -36.60 31.73
C HIS A 218 -20.69 -36.63 30.97
N THR A 219 -21.69 -37.27 31.57
CA THR A 219 -23.01 -37.53 30.96
C THR A 219 -23.80 -36.25 30.64
N GLN A 220 -23.61 -35.17 31.40
CA GLN A 220 -24.22 -33.86 31.12
C GLN A 220 -23.68 -33.25 29.82
N LEU A 221 -22.37 -33.31 29.62
CA LEU A 221 -21.72 -32.86 28.38
C LEU A 221 -22.13 -33.72 27.18
N ALA A 222 -22.22 -35.05 27.37
CA ALA A 222 -22.71 -35.98 26.36
C ALA A 222 -24.17 -35.70 25.96
N GLN A 223 -25.06 -35.42 26.93
CA GLN A 223 -26.44 -35.03 26.67
C GLN A 223 -26.54 -33.67 25.96
N ARG A 224 -25.74 -32.67 26.40
CA ARG A 224 -25.72 -31.32 25.82
C ARG A 224 -25.42 -31.34 24.31
N TYR A 225 -24.53 -32.22 23.86
CA TYR A 225 -24.15 -32.35 22.45
C TYR A 225 -24.82 -33.53 21.73
N GLY A 226 -25.81 -34.18 22.35
CA GLY A 226 -26.63 -35.22 21.70
C GLY A 226 -25.88 -36.50 21.33
N ILE A 227 -24.89 -36.90 22.14
CA ILE A 227 -24.07 -38.10 21.86
C ILE A 227 -24.90 -39.38 22.08
N GLN A 228 -25.06 -40.18 21.02
CA GLN A 228 -25.88 -41.40 21.01
C GLN A 228 -25.08 -42.71 20.89
N GLY A 229 -23.75 -42.64 20.74
CA GLY A 229 -22.87 -43.80 20.58
C GLY A 229 -21.40 -43.41 20.67
N PHE A 230 -20.49 -44.40 20.60
CA PHE A 230 -19.05 -44.19 20.83
C PHE A 230 -18.16 -44.95 19.84
N PRO A 231 -17.06 -44.36 19.32
CA PRO A 231 -16.68 -42.96 19.49
C PRO A 231 -17.48 -42.04 18.54
N THR A 232 -17.93 -40.90 19.06
CA THR A 232 -18.46 -39.77 18.28
C THR A 232 -17.47 -38.62 18.40
N ILE A 233 -17.06 -38.04 17.27
CA ILE A 233 -16.13 -36.92 17.23
C ILE A 233 -16.88 -35.67 16.79
N LYS A 234 -16.65 -34.54 17.46
CA LYS A 234 -17.21 -33.23 17.08
C LYS A 234 -16.12 -32.17 16.92
N PHE A 235 -16.33 -31.26 15.98
CA PHE A 235 -15.48 -30.11 15.73
C PHE A 235 -16.07 -28.85 16.34
N PHE A 236 -15.24 -28.10 17.05
CA PHE A 236 -15.56 -26.82 17.68
C PHE A 236 -14.67 -25.76 16.99
N PRO A 237 -15.25 -24.88 16.17
CA PRO A 237 -14.51 -23.82 15.48
C PRO A 237 -13.87 -22.81 16.45
N ALA A 238 -12.92 -22.02 15.94
CA ALA A 238 -12.12 -21.08 16.72
C ALA A 238 -12.87 -19.78 17.03
N GLY A 239 -12.75 -19.30 18.28
CA GLY A 239 -13.17 -17.97 18.70
C GLY A 239 -14.64 -17.85 19.14
N ARG A 240 -14.86 -17.03 20.17
CA ARG A 240 -16.08 -16.93 21.02
C ARG A 240 -17.40 -16.51 20.33
N LYS A 241 -17.46 -16.44 19.00
CA LYS A 241 -18.62 -15.93 18.23
C LYS A 241 -19.00 -16.73 17.00
N TYR A 242 -18.21 -17.73 16.59
CA TYR A 242 -18.38 -18.39 15.29
C TYR A 242 -18.79 -19.85 15.47
N GLY A 243 -19.91 -20.24 14.85
CA GLY A 243 -20.31 -21.63 14.63
C GLY A 243 -21.06 -22.35 15.75
N GLN A 244 -21.87 -23.33 15.35
CA GLN A 244 -22.34 -24.44 16.19
C GLN A 244 -21.35 -25.61 16.03
N PRO A 245 -21.21 -26.53 17.00
CA PRO A 245 -20.32 -27.67 16.86
C PRO A 245 -20.77 -28.62 15.75
N GLU A 246 -19.87 -28.96 14.84
CA GLU A 246 -20.13 -29.85 13.70
C GLU A 246 -19.80 -31.32 14.03
N ASP A 247 -20.50 -32.26 13.39
CA ASP A 247 -20.18 -33.69 13.48
C ASP A 247 -19.07 -34.10 12.51
N TYR A 248 -18.11 -34.87 13.00
CA TYR A 248 -17.04 -35.44 12.19
C TYR A 248 -17.55 -36.64 11.38
N ASN A 249 -17.34 -36.58 10.06
CA ASN A 249 -17.81 -37.60 9.10
C ASN A 249 -16.68 -38.24 8.27
N GLY A 250 -15.42 -38.01 8.64
CA GLY A 250 -14.25 -38.58 7.97
C GLY A 250 -13.90 -40.02 8.39
N GLY A 251 -12.82 -40.56 7.83
CA GLY A 251 -12.26 -41.85 8.22
C GLY A 251 -11.62 -41.82 9.62
N ARG A 252 -11.29 -42.99 10.16
CA ARG A 252 -10.71 -43.14 11.52
C ARG A 252 -9.19 -43.31 11.54
N SER A 253 -8.48 -43.14 10.42
CA SER A 253 -7.01 -43.11 10.40
C SER A 253 -6.47 -41.74 10.78
N SER A 254 -5.24 -41.66 11.27
CA SER A 254 -4.59 -40.39 11.59
C SER A 254 -4.53 -39.46 10.39
N SER A 255 -4.27 -39.99 9.19
CA SER A 255 -4.30 -39.25 7.92
C SER A 255 -5.67 -38.65 7.59
N ASP A 256 -6.77 -39.38 7.80
CA ASP A 256 -8.13 -38.87 7.53
C ASP A 256 -8.48 -37.74 8.50
N ILE A 257 -8.15 -37.94 9.78
CA ILE A 257 -8.41 -36.99 10.87
C ILE A 257 -7.60 -35.71 10.65
N VAL A 258 -6.31 -35.83 10.30
CA VAL A 258 -5.43 -34.70 9.98
C VAL A 258 -5.92 -33.95 8.76
N ALA A 259 -6.25 -34.63 7.65
CA ALA A 259 -6.72 -33.99 6.43
C ALA A 259 -8.04 -33.22 6.65
N TRP A 260 -9.02 -33.85 7.28
CA TRP A 260 -10.33 -33.25 7.59
C TRP A 260 -10.20 -32.08 8.58
N ALA A 261 -9.38 -32.22 9.63
CA ALA A 261 -9.16 -31.16 10.61
C ALA A 261 -8.40 -29.97 10.01
N LEU A 262 -7.47 -30.18 9.07
CA LEU A 262 -6.78 -29.11 8.35
C LEU A 262 -7.72 -28.35 7.39
N ASP A 263 -8.60 -29.05 6.68
CA ASP A 263 -9.64 -28.43 5.84
C ASP A 263 -10.61 -27.60 6.69
N LYS A 264 -11.14 -28.17 7.78
CA LYS A 264 -12.06 -27.49 8.69
C LYS A 264 -11.42 -26.34 9.47
N HIS A 265 -10.13 -26.44 9.80
CA HIS A 265 -9.35 -25.33 10.32
C HIS A 265 -9.25 -24.19 9.30
N GLN A 266 -8.88 -24.48 8.04
CA GLN A 266 -8.84 -23.48 6.96
C GLN A 266 -10.23 -22.89 6.63
N ALA A 267 -11.31 -23.61 6.90
CA ALA A 267 -12.67 -23.10 6.79
C ALA A 267 -13.10 -22.20 7.97
N ASN A 268 -12.51 -22.36 9.15
CA ASN A 268 -12.93 -21.72 10.40
C ASN A 268 -11.79 -20.98 11.12
N ILE A 269 -10.83 -20.42 10.39
CA ILE A 269 -9.88 -19.45 10.95
C ILE A 269 -10.67 -18.19 11.33
N PRO A 270 -10.52 -17.62 12.53
CA PRO A 270 -11.21 -16.39 12.90
C PRO A 270 -10.69 -15.22 12.05
N PRO A 271 -11.53 -14.26 11.66
CA PRO A 271 -11.12 -13.16 10.81
C PRO A 271 -10.08 -12.27 11.53
N PRO A 272 -9.09 -11.73 10.80
CA PRO A 272 -8.05 -10.90 11.40
C PRO A 272 -8.60 -9.54 11.82
N ASP A 273 -8.25 -9.12 13.04
CA ASP A 273 -8.46 -7.74 13.47
C ASP A 273 -7.61 -6.75 12.65
N VAL A 274 -8.13 -5.53 12.52
CA VAL A 274 -7.53 -4.44 11.74
C VAL A 274 -7.08 -3.35 12.71
N PHE A 275 -5.76 -3.22 12.92
CA PHE A 275 -5.18 -2.35 13.95
C PHE A 275 -4.64 -1.02 13.40
N GLU A 276 -4.65 0.01 14.24
CA GLU A 276 -4.04 1.32 13.96
C GLU A 276 -2.54 1.31 14.30
N ILE A 277 -1.68 1.82 13.41
CA ILE A 277 -0.22 1.92 13.65
C ILE A 277 0.08 3.07 14.61
N THR A 278 0.00 2.78 15.91
CA THR A 278 0.21 3.75 17.01
C THR A 278 1.60 3.67 17.65
N ASN A 279 2.32 2.56 17.48
CA ASN A 279 3.67 2.35 18.02
C ASN A 279 4.36 1.17 17.31
N GLN A 280 5.67 1.00 17.55
CA GLN A 280 6.47 -0.06 16.92
C GLN A 280 5.96 -1.48 17.22
N ALA A 281 5.47 -1.75 18.43
CA ALA A 281 5.05 -3.10 18.82
C ALA A 281 3.80 -3.57 18.07
N VAL A 282 2.88 -2.67 17.70
CA VAL A 282 1.71 -2.99 16.87
C VAL A 282 2.15 -3.35 15.44
N LEU A 283 3.15 -2.66 14.89
CA LEU A 283 3.70 -2.98 13.56
C LEU A 283 4.41 -4.35 13.59
N ASP A 284 5.29 -4.57 14.57
CA ASP A 284 6.11 -5.79 14.64
C ASP A 284 5.24 -7.04 14.86
N SER A 285 4.29 -6.99 15.79
CA SER A 285 3.37 -8.12 16.08
C SER A 285 2.47 -8.49 14.90
N ASN A 286 2.10 -7.52 14.07
CA ASN A 286 1.24 -7.75 12.90
C ASN A 286 2.01 -8.02 11.60
N CYS A 287 3.28 -7.63 11.46
CA CYS A 287 4.01 -7.74 10.18
C CYS A 287 5.29 -8.59 10.21
N ALA A 288 5.99 -8.76 11.34
CA ALA A 288 7.29 -9.42 11.35
C ALA A 288 7.21 -10.92 11.00
N GLU A 289 6.21 -11.62 11.55
CA GLU A 289 6.03 -13.07 11.38
C GLU A 289 5.12 -13.46 10.20
N LYS A 290 4.28 -12.53 9.71
CA LYS A 290 3.31 -12.78 8.62
C LYS A 290 3.99 -12.84 7.25
N GLN A 291 3.33 -13.41 6.24
CA GLN A 291 3.91 -13.47 4.88
C GLN A 291 3.85 -12.14 4.15
N LEU A 292 2.74 -11.40 4.32
CA LEU A 292 2.51 -10.06 3.83
C LEU A 292 1.75 -9.27 4.90
N CYS A 293 1.92 -7.95 4.87
CA CYS A 293 1.17 -7.00 5.67
C CYS A 293 0.48 -6.00 4.73
N ILE A 294 -0.84 -5.90 4.83
CA ILE A 294 -1.64 -4.90 4.12
C ILE A 294 -1.72 -3.66 5.02
N ILE A 295 -1.08 -2.56 4.59
CA ILE A 295 -1.06 -1.28 5.30
C ILE A 295 -1.88 -0.28 4.48
N SER A 296 -2.88 0.34 5.10
CA SER A 296 -3.75 1.33 4.45
C SER A 296 -3.58 2.71 5.10
N PHE A 297 -3.12 3.68 4.32
CA PHE A 297 -3.01 5.07 4.72
C PHE A 297 -4.34 5.76 4.43
N LEU A 298 -5.09 6.16 5.46
CA LEU A 298 -6.39 6.80 5.34
C LEU A 298 -6.27 8.32 5.41
N PRO A 299 -7.18 9.12 4.81
CA PRO A 299 -7.12 10.58 4.87
C PRO A 299 -7.16 11.11 6.30
N ASN A 300 -6.77 12.37 6.50
CA ASN A 300 -6.83 12.98 7.81
C ASN A 300 -8.28 13.03 8.33
N ILE A 301 -8.46 13.03 9.66
CA ILE A 301 -9.78 13.06 10.26
C ILE A 301 -10.54 14.36 9.93
N LEU A 302 -9.83 15.45 9.60
CA LEU A 302 -10.43 16.69 9.14
C LEU A 302 -11.11 16.55 7.76
N ASP A 303 -10.47 15.83 6.83
CA ASP A 303 -10.95 15.67 5.44
C ASP A 303 -12.09 14.65 5.33
N CYS A 304 -11.98 13.54 6.07
CA CYS A 304 -12.82 12.35 5.92
C CYS A 304 -13.81 12.17 7.09
N GLN A 305 -13.55 12.76 8.25
CA GLN A 305 -14.39 12.69 9.45
C GLN A 305 -14.63 11.25 9.93
N SER A 306 -15.35 11.08 11.06
CA SER A 306 -15.55 9.74 11.63
C SER A 306 -16.35 8.83 10.71
N ALA A 307 -17.26 9.39 9.90
CA ALA A 307 -18.14 8.63 9.02
C ALA A 307 -17.38 7.90 7.89
N CYS A 308 -16.56 8.60 7.11
CA CYS A 308 -15.79 7.98 6.02
C CYS A 308 -14.66 7.08 6.58
N ARG A 309 -14.03 7.47 7.70
CA ARG A 309 -12.99 6.63 8.34
C ARG A 309 -13.56 5.30 8.82
N ASN A 310 -14.74 5.29 9.44
CA ASN A 310 -15.42 4.07 9.82
C ASN A 310 -15.82 3.19 8.62
N GLU A 311 -16.16 3.77 7.47
CA GLU A 311 -16.45 2.99 6.25
C GLU A 311 -15.18 2.35 5.68
N HIS A 312 -14.05 3.06 5.62
CA HIS A 312 -12.78 2.45 5.22
C HIS A 312 -12.36 1.32 6.18
N ILE A 313 -12.46 1.51 7.50
CA ILE A 313 -12.15 0.47 8.50
C ILE A 313 -13.10 -0.74 8.36
N ARG A 314 -14.39 -0.51 8.04
CA ARG A 314 -15.38 -1.56 7.77
C ARG A 314 -15.04 -2.35 6.50
N MET A 315 -14.62 -1.66 5.44
CA MET A 315 -14.15 -2.28 4.19
C MET A 315 -12.90 -3.14 4.42
N LEU A 316 -11.91 -2.65 5.19
CA LEU A 316 -10.72 -3.41 5.54
C LEU A 316 -11.05 -4.67 6.36
N LYS A 317 -12.00 -4.60 7.29
CA LYS A 317 -12.47 -5.78 8.06
C LYS A 317 -13.13 -6.82 7.16
N LYS A 318 -14.00 -6.40 6.23
CA LYS A 318 -14.62 -7.27 5.21
C LYS A 318 -13.58 -7.96 4.32
N PHE A 319 -12.48 -7.29 3.98
CA PHE A 319 -11.37 -7.92 3.26
C PHE A 319 -10.49 -8.82 4.12
N GLY A 320 -10.28 -8.46 5.39
CA GLY A 320 -9.69 -9.34 6.40
C GLY A 320 -10.45 -10.67 6.46
N GLU A 321 -11.76 -10.63 6.69
CA GLU A 321 -12.67 -11.78 6.67
C GLU A 321 -12.51 -12.60 5.38
N THR A 322 -12.59 -11.95 4.21
CA THR A 322 -12.50 -12.61 2.89
C THR A 322 -11.16 -13.32 2.66
N TYR A 323 -10.04 -12.71 3.07
CA TYR A 323 -8.69 -13.20 2.82
C TYR A 323 -8.03 -13.85 4.06
N THR A 324 -8.82 -14.21 5.09
CA THR A 324 -8.35 -14.82 6.34
C THR A 324 -7.38 -15.99 6.12
N ARG A 325 -7.67 -16.86 5.13
CA ARG A 325 -6.85 -18.04 4.77
C ARG A 325 -5.41 -17.71 4.36
N ASN A 326 -5.13 -16.47 3.99
CA ASN A 326 -3.81 -16.05 3.51
C ASN A 326 -2.86 -15.67 4.65
N GLY A 327 -3.38 -15.51 5.88
CA GLY A 327 -2.56 -15.20 7.06
C GLY A 327 -1.83 -13.85 6.98
N TRP A 328 -2.42 -12.87 6.30
CA TRP A 328 -1.88 -11.52 6.17
C TRP A 328 -2.15 -10.67 7.42
N GLY A 329 -1.23 -9.77 7.77
CA GLY A 329 -1.47 -8.73 8.77
C GLY A 329 -2.27 -7.59 8.16
N TRP A 330 -3.17 -6.99 8.94
CA TRP A 330 -4.05 -5.89 8.50
C TRP A 330 -3.87 -4.67 9.39
N LEU A 331 -3.36 -3.60 8.79
CA LEU A 331 -3.04 -2.36 9.49
C LEU A 331 -3.59 -1.15 8.73
N TRP A 332 -3.89 -0.09 9.48
CA TRP A 332 -4.17 1.23 8.93
C TRP A 332 -3.44 2.31 9.73
N VAL A 333 -3.30 3.48 9.11
CA VAL A 333 -2.66 4.66 9.71
C VAL A 333 -3.30 5.93 9.13
N GLU A 334 -3.32 7.00 9.91
CA GLU A 334 -3.70 8.33 9.42
C GLU A 334 -2.58 8.95 8.57
N ALA A 335 -2.94 9.55 7.44
CA ALA A 335 -2.06 10.33 6.57
C ALA A 335 -1.23 11.36 7.33
N PHE A 336 0.06 11.45 7.00
CA PHE A 336 1.06 12.31 7.63
C PHE A 336 1.39 11.98 9.11
N ARG A 337 0.73 10.98 9.72
CA ARG A 337 0.98 10.60 11.12
C ARG A 337 2.28 9.80 11.28
N GLN A 338 2.72 9.11 10.22
CA GLN A 338 3.94 8.29 10.18
C GLN A 338 4.76 8.58 8.90
N PRO A 339 5.29 9.81 8.72
CA PRO A 339 5.86 10.26 7.43
C PRO A 339 7.06 9.43 6.95
N LYS A 340 7.85 8.86 7.88
CA LYS A 340 8.95 7.94 7.53
C LYS A 340 8.44 6.62 6.96
N LEU A 341 7.29 6.12 7.45
CA LEU A 341 6.67 4.91 6.93
C LEU A 341 6.18 5.17 5.51
N GLU A 342 5.46 6.28 5.30
CA GLU A 342 4.98 6.77 4.00
C GLU A 342 6.15 6.87 2.98
N GLU A 343 7.23 7.56 3.33
CA GLU A 343 8.45 7.69 2.52
C GLU A 343 9.10 6.33 2.17
N SER A 344 9.14 5.38 3.13
CA SER A 344 9.74 4.06 2.92
C SER A 344 8.95 3.13 1.97
N VAL A 345 7.67 3.44 1.74
CA VAL A 345 6.80 2.74 0.77
C VAL A 345 6.35 3.65 -0.39
N GLY A 346 7.00 4.80 -0.59
CA GLY A 346 6.72 5.72 -1.72
C GLY A 346 5.30 6.30 -1.72
N ILE A 347 4.65 6.39 -0.56
CA ILE A 347 3.35 7.06 -0.39
C ILE A 347 3.59 8.54 -0.04
N GLY A 348 2.69 9.41 -0.51
CA GLY A 348 2.78 10.86 -0.34
C GLY A 348 2.60 11.66 -1.64
N GLY A 349 2.82 11.04 -2.82
CA GLY A 349 2.62 11.68 -4.13
C GLY A 349 1.26 11.41 -4.80
N PHE A 350 0.53 10.36 -4.37
CA PHE A 350 -0.67 9.85 -5.05
C PHE A 350 -2.00 10.20 -4.35
N GLY A 351 -1.94 11.00 -3.28
CA GLY A 351 -3.10 11.28 -2.42
C GLY A 351 -3.44 10.16 -1.44
N TYR A 352 -4.58 10.31 -0.77
CA TYR A 352 -5.13 9.38 0.22
C TYR A 352 -6.64 9.19 -0.01
N PRO A 353 -7.25 8.03 0.29
CA PRO A 353 -6.63 6.82 0.85
C PRO A 353 -5.73 6.06 -0.12
N ALA A 354 -4.67 5.43 0.41
CA ALA A 354 -3.75 4.59 -0.34
C ALA A 354 -3.51 3.25 0.38
N GLN A 355 -3.15 2.18 -0.36
CA GLN A 355 -2.85 0.86 0.23
C GLN A 355 -1.54 0.30 -0.32
N VAL A 356 -0.78 -0.37 0.55
CA VAL A 356 0.43 -1.12 0.17
C VAL A 356 0.41 -2.52 0.77
N ALA A 357 1.00 -3.48 0.06
CA ALA A 357 1.27 -4.82 0.57
C ALA A 357 2.77 -5.00 0.75
N VAL A 358 3.23 -5.08 2.00
CA VAL A 358 4.65 -5.16 2.37
C VAL A 358 5.05 -6.59 2.74
N ASN A 359 6.17 -7.06 2.21
CA ASN A 359 6.86 -8.27 2.66
C ASN A 359 8.07 -7.87 3.52
N ALA A 360 7.85 -7.71 4.83
CA ALA A 360 8.87 -7.26 5.78
C ALA A 360 10.13 -8.15 5.80
N ARG A 361 10.01 -9.45 5.48
CA ARG A 361 11.13 -10.39 5.40
C ARG A 361 11.96 -10.30 4.12
N LYS A 362 11.42 -9.73 3.04
CA LYS A 362 12.11 -9.54 1.75
C LYS A 362 12.52 -8.10 1.49
N GLY A 363 12.14 -7.15 2.35
CA GLY A 363 12.41 -5.72 2.16
C GLY A 363 11.75 -5.14 0.92
N LYS A 364 10.59 -5.67 0.53
CA LYS A 364 9.86 -5.29 -0.69
C LYS A 364 8.40 -5.02 -0.43
N TYR A 365 7.82 -4.12 -1.21
CA TYR A 365 6.41 -3.79 -1.18
C TYR A 365 5.84 -3.71 -2.61
N VAL A 366 4.52 -3.62 -2.70
CA VAL A 366 3.79 -3.23 -3.91
C VAL A 366 2.62 -2.35 -3.51
N VAL A 367 2.34 -1.31 -4.29
CA VAL A 367 1.27 -0.34 -4.06
C VAL A 367 0.00 -0.79 -4.78
N LEU A 368 -1.17 -0.55 -4.20
CA LEU A 368 -2.45 -0.56 -4.90
C LEU A 368 -2.46 0.61 -5.91
N LYS A 369 -2.26 0.31 -7.20
CA LYS A 369 -2.36 1.31 -8.28
C LYS A 369 -3.80 1.70 -8.62
N GLY A 370 -4.73 0.75 -8.57
CA GLY A 370 -6.14 1.00 -8.83
C GLY A 370 -6.82 1.80 -7.73
N ALA A 371 -8.06 2.23 -7.95
CA ALA A 371 -8.83 2.98 -6.96
C ALA A 371 -8.94 2.24 -5.62
N PHE A 372 -8.92 2.99 -4.51
CA PHE A 372 -9.20 2.50 -3.16
C PHE A 372 -10.71 2.24 -3.00
N SER A 373 -11.19 1.20 -3.68
CA SER A 373 -12.59 0.77 -3.72
C SER A 373 -12.69 -0.73 -3.46
N GLU A 374 -13.91 -1.24 -3.23
CA GLU A 374 -14.11 -2.68 -3.06
C GLU A 374 -13.66 -3.48 -4.30
N THR A 375 -13.85 -2.94 -5.51
CA THR A 375 -13.39 -3.59 -6.75
C THR A 375 -11.86 -3.56 -6.87
N GLY A 376 -11.23 -2.40 -6.66
CA GLY A 376 -9.77 -2.24 -6.79
C GLY A 376 -8.99 -3.03 -5.74
N ILE A 377 -9.38 -2.92 -4.47
CA ILE A 377 -8.77 -3.68 -3.36
C ILE A 377 -8.99 -5.19 -3.56
N SER A 378 -10.19 -5.63 -3.96
CA SER A 378 -10.45 -7.06 -4.25
C SER A 378 -9.57 -7.60 -5.38
N ALA A 379 -9.36 -6.83 -6.45
CA ALA A 379 -8.47 -7.21 -7.56
C ALA A 379 -7.00 -7.31 -7.11
N PHE A 380 -6.50 -6.30 -6.39
CA PHE A 380 -5.14 -6.27 -5.86
C PHE A 380 -4.83 -7.43 -4.89
N LEU A 381 -5.75 -7.72 -3.96
CA LEU A 381 -5.65 -8.87 -3.05
C LEU A 381 -5.74 -10.21 -3.83
N LYS A 382 -6.48 -10.25 -4.94
CA LYS A 382 -6.53 -11.42 -5.83
C LYS A 382 -5.22 -11.65 -6.59
N GLU A 383 -4.53 -10.60 -7.03
CA GLU A 383 -3.17 -10.71 -7.59
C GLU A 383 -2.16 -11.17 -6.52
N LEU A 384 -2.19 -10.57 -5.33
CA LEU A 384 -1.33 -10.94 -4.19
C LEU A 384 -1.51 -12.41 -3.78
N SER A 385 -2.74 -12.90 -3.75
CA SER A 385 -3.07 -14.29 -3.40
C SER A 385 -2.73 -15.31 -4.49
N THR A 386 -2.75 -14.91 -5.77
CA THR A 386 -2.36 -15.78 -6.90
C THR A 386 -0.87 -15.67 -7.28
N GLY A 387 -0.14 -14.72 -6.68
CA GLY A 387 1.27 -14.44 -6.99
C GLY A 387 1.51 -13.83 -8.37
N ARG A 388 0.45 -13.44 -9.09
CA ARG A 388 0.51 -12.85 -10.43
C ARG A 388 0.33 -11.34 -10.34
N LEU A 389 1.33 -10.68 -9.78
CA LEU A 389 1.36 -9.22 -9.68
C LEU A 389 1.56 -8.60 -11.07
N THR A 390 0.65 -7.71 -11.45
CA THR A 390 0.81 -6.79 -12.58
C THR A 390 1.80 -5.67 -12.24
N SER A 391 1.77 -5.21 -10.99
CA SER A 391 2.61 -4.12 -10.49
C SER A 391 4.00 -4.59 -10.05
N PRO A 392 5.07 -3.80 -10.30
CA PRO A 392 6.44 -4.18 -9.95
C PRO A 392 6.66 -4.25 -8.43
N LEU A 393 7.47 -5.21 -7.98
CA LEU A 393 7.90 -5.37 -6.58
C LEU A 393 9.06 -4.42 -6.25
N VAL A 394 8.73 -3.28 -5.65
CA VAL A 394 9.66 -2.19 -5.29
C VAL A 394 10.39 -2.54 -3.97
N PRO A 395 11.71 -2.32 -3.86
CA PRO A 395 12.42 -2.41 -2.57
C PRO A 395 12.09 -1.22 -1.68
N LEU A 396 12.03 -1.41 -0.35
CA LEU A 396 11.80 -0.33 0.62
C LEU A 396 12.87 0.76 0.50
N SER A 397 12.44 2.02 0.41
CA SER A 397 13.28 3.21 0.31
C SER A 397 13.82 3.67 1.67
N GLY A 398 14.96 4.37 1.67
CA GLY A 398 15.45 5.15 2.82
C GLY A 398 16.11 4.38 3.98
N VAL A 399 16.09 3.05 4.01
CA VAL A 399 16.60 2.25 5.15
C VAL A 399 17.74 1.32 4.74
N ALA A 400 18.92 1.48 5.37
CA ALA A 400 20.16 0.78 5.01
C ALA A 400 20.09 -0.77 5.07
N ASP A 401 19.20 -1.33 5.90
CA ASP A 401 19.01 -2.77 6.11
C ASP A 401 17.87 -3.37 5.25
N GLY A 402 17.15 -2.57 4.45
CA GLY A 402 15.95 -3.03 3.74
C GLY A 402 14.78 -3.44 4.66
N LYS A 403 14.72 -2.85 5.86
CA LYS A 403 13.66 -3.08 6.87
C LYS A 403 12.66 -1.93 6.88
N LEU A 404 11.50 -2.15 7.48
CA LEU A 404 10.56 -1.07 7.79
C LEU A 404 11.19 -0.07 8.78
N PRO A 405 10.86 1.23 8.68
CA PRO A 405 11.42 2.28 9.54
C PRO A 405 10.79 2.25 10.93
N THR A 406 11.45 2.94 11.88
CA THR A 406 10.94 3.10 13.25
C THR A 406 9.69 3.98 13.26
N ILE A 407 8.61 3.46 13.85
CA ILE A 407 7.33 4.12 14.05
C ILE A 407 7.42 5.15 15.19
N LEU A 408 6.74 6.29 15.03
CA LEU A 408 6.57 7.30 16.08
C LEU A 408 5.41 6.89 16.99
N ASP A 409 5.57 7.03 18.31
CA ASP A 409 4.46 6.77 19.23
C ASP A 409 3.36 7.84 19.08
N SER A 410 2.11 7.41 19.01
CA SER A 410 0.93 8.26 18.89
C SER A 410 -0.24 7.75 19.70
N GLU A 411 -1.00 8.67 20.31
CA GLU A 411 -2.32 8.35 20.86
C GLU A 411 -3.22 7.72 19.79
N PRO A 412 -3.99 6.66 20.09
CA PRO A 412 -4.97 6.08 19.17
C PRO A 412 -6.10 7.05 18.84
N TRP A 413 -6.75 6.87 17.68
CA TRP A 413 -7.92 7.67 17.33
C TRP A 413 -9.08 7.47 18.32
N ASP A 414 -9.64 8.57 18.82
CA ASP A 414 -10.66 8.59 19.88
C ASP A 414 -12.09 8.23 19.40
N GLY A 415 -12.23 7.89 18.11
CA GLY A 415 -13.48 7.53 17.44
C GLY A 415 -14.38 8.71 17.05
N LYS A 416 -13.96 9.96 17.22
CA LYS A 416 -14.76 11.16 16.95
C LYS A 416 -14.36 11.89 15.67
N ASP A 417 -15.21 12.84 15.28
CA ASP A 417 -15.00 13.80 14.21
C ASP A 417 -13.85 14.76 14.53
N GLY A 418 -13.09 15.12 13.50
CA GLY A 418 -11.97 16.03 13.58
C GLY A 418 -12.47 17.46 13.67
N LYS A 419 -12.14 18.14 14.77
CA LYS A 419 -12.32 19.58 14.91
C LYS A 419 -11.08 20.28 14.35
N LEU A 420 -11.30 21.32 13.56
CA LEU A 420 -10.30 22.38 13.42
C LEU A 420 -10.10 22.99 14.80
N ASP A 421 -8.85 23.22 15.19
CA ASP A 421 -8.56 24.10 16.32
C ASP A 421 -9.17 25.48 16.03
N GLU A 422 -9.85 26.07 17.02
CA GLU A 422 -10.31 27.44 16.88
C GLU A 422 -9.07 28.33 16.75
N VAL A 423 -8.90 28.95 15.58
CA VAL A 423 -7.83 29.92 15.37
C VAL A 423 -8.18 31.11 16.26
N GLU A 424 -7.57 31.17 17.44
CA GLU A 424 -7.58 32.37 18.26
C GLU A 424 -7.10 33.52 17.37
N ASP A 425 -7.97 34.50 17.14
CA ASP A 425 -7.64 35.70 16.36
C ASP A 425 -6.38 36.31 16.99
N ILE A 426 -5.26 36.24 16.29
CA ILE A 426 -3.98 36.76 16.78
C ILE A 426 -4.15 38.27 16.88
N ASP A 427 -4.41 38.77 18.09
CA ASP A 427 -4.71 40.16 18.33
C ASP A 427 -3.47 41.02 18.11
N LEU A 428 -3.36 41.56 16.89
CA LEU A 428 -2.25 42.41 16.48
C LEU A 428 -2.22 43.77 17.21
N SER A 429 -3.16 44.05 18.12
CA SER A 429 -3.09 45.25 18.97
C SER A 429 -2.02 45.17 20.08
N ASP A 430 -1.58 43.97 20.46
CA ASP A 430 -0.47 43.76 21.42
C ASP A 430 0.93 43.87 20.77
N VAL A 431 1.04 44.13 19.46
CA VAL A 431 2.32 44.35 18.76
C VAL A 431 2.80 45.79 18.98
N ASN A 432 3.22 46.10 20.20
CA ASN A 432 3.74 47.41 20.57
C ASN A 432 5.12 47.66 19.94
N LEU A 433 5.17 48.44 18.86
CA LEU A 433 6.39 48.81 18.12
C LEU A 433 7.10 50.04 18.70
N ASP A 434 7.40 50.03 20.00
CA ASP A 434 8.23 51.05 20.66
C ASP A 434 9.20 50.41 21.67
N ASP A 435 10.40 51.00 21.73
CA ASP A 435 11.56 50.76 22.61
C ASP A 435 12.32 49.41 22.54
N ASP A 436 13.64 49.50 22.29
CA ASP A 436 14.63 48.44 22.47
C ASP A 436 14.86 48.15 23.98
N ASP A 437 14.78 46.90 24.44
CA ASP A 437 15.64 46.39 25.54
C ASP A 437 15.64 44.84 25.68
N ASP A 438 16.67 44.29 26.34
CA ASP A 438 16.96 42.85 26.44
C ASP A 438 16.00 42.03 27.33
N VAL A 439 15.56 40.84 26.87
CA VAL A 439 14.95 39.79 27.73
C VAL A 439 15.56 38.40 27.49
N ASP A 440 16.40 37.94 28.43
CA ASP A 440 17.10 36.64 28.40
C ASP A 440 16.17 35.42 28.59
N MET A 441 15.75 34.80 27.48
CA MET A 441 14.98 33.56 27.51
C MET A 441 15.86 32.33 27.81
N LYS A 442 15.97 32.00 29.10
CA LYS A 442 16.82 30.92 29.63
C LYS A 442 16.55 29.55 29.00
N LYS A 443 17.61 28.98 28.44
CA LYS A 443 17.69 27.64 27.81
C LYS A 443 17.19 26.53 28.75
N LYS A 444 16.12 25.84 28.36
CA LYS A 444 15.85 24.46 28.82
C LYS A 444 16.38 23.47 27.77
N LYS A 445 17.65 23.09 27.94
CA LYS A 445 18.43 22.31 26.96
C LYS A 445 18.24 20.81 27.17
N LEU A 446 17.69 20.11 26.18
CA LEU A 446 17.93 18.68 25.99
C LEU A 446 18.35 18.44 24.53
N THR A 447 19.65 18.26 24.33
CA THR A 447 20.27 18.18 22.99
C THR A 447 21.18 16.97 22.89
N VAL A 448 20.86 16.05 21.98
CA VAL A 448 21.80 15.17 21.27
C VAL A 448 21.25 15.13 19.83
N ASP A 449 21.58 16.09 18.97
CA ASP A 449 22.87 16.31 18.28
C ASP A 449 23.02 15.47 17.00
N VAL A 450 22.79 16.13 15.87
CA VAL A 450 23.38 15.78 14.57
C VAL A 450 23.93 17.08 13.93
N GLN A 451 24.99 17.63 14.53
CA GLN A 451 26.07 18.16 13.70
C GLN A 451 26.81 16.96 13.05
N SER A 452 27.40 17.03 11.85
CA SER A 452 27.71 18.20 11.01
C SER A 452 27.79 17.86 9.51
N SER A 453 26.84 18.37 8.70
CA SER A 453 26.98 18.40 7.22
C SER A 453 26.56 19.72 6.55
N PHE A 454 26.39 20.81 7.32
CA PHE A 454 26.03 22.15 6.80
C PHE A 454 27.11 23.20 7.09
N LYS A 455 28.34 22.96 6.59
CA LYS A 455 29.43 23.94 6.55
C LYS A 455 30.12 23.95 5.17
N ILE A 456 29.57 24.71 4.23
CA ILE A 456 30.27 25.26 3.05
C ILE A 456 29.49 26.46 2.45
N ASN A 457 28.19 26.33 2.18
CA ASN A 457 27.46 27.31 1.37
C ASN A 457 27.08 28.66 2.03
N LYS A 458 27.40 28.91 3.30
CA LYS A 458 27.07 30.21 3.95
C LYS A 458 28.10 31.33 3.70
N ILE A 459 29.26 31.02 3.11
CA ILE A 459 30.29 32.02 2.76
C ILE A 459 30.11 32.55 1.33
N LEU A 460 29.78 31.68 0.38
CA LEU A 460 29.66 32.04 -1.04
C LEU A 460 28.57 33.09 -1.30
N ILE A 461 27.41 32.96 -0.63
CA ILE A 461 26.25 33.84 -0.81
C ILE A 461 26.54 35.28 -0.35
N MET A 462 27.25 35.46 0.78
CA MET A 462 27.63 36.78 1.30
C MET A 462 28.64 37.52 0.41
N GLN A 463 29.53 36.78 -0.26
CA GLN A 463 30.48 37.39 -1.20
C GLN A 463 29.79 37.85 -2.48
N SER A 464 28.86 37.07 -3.03
CA SER A 464 28.10 37.42 -4.23
C SER A 464 27.26 38.70 -4.08
N LEU A 465 26.53 38.84 -2.97
CA LEU A 465 25.72 40.04 -2.68
C LEU A 465 26.59 41.32 -2.58
N THR A 466 27.77 41.20 -1.96
CA THR A 466 28.72 42.33 -1.82
C THR A 466 29.30 42.78 -3.17
N ILE A 467 29.44 41.87 -4.14
CA ILE A 467 29.89 42.18 -5.50
C ILE A 467 28.75 42.85 -6.30
N TYR A 468 27.52 42.34 -6.20
CA TYR A 468 26.37 42.89 -6.92
C TYR A 468 26.07 44.34 -6.52
N ALA A 469 26.09 44.64 -5.21
CA ALA A 469 25.91 46.01 -4.71
C ALA A 469 26.97 47.01 -5.24
N ARG A 470 28.22 46.55 -5.45
CA ARG A 470 29.31 47.37 -6.02
C ARG A 470 29.26 47.53 -7.54
N LEU A 471 28.49 46.69 -8.23
CA LEU A 471 28.20 46.83 -9.67
C LEU A 471 27.07 47.84 -9.90
N VAL A 472 25.96 47.73 -9.16
CA VAL A 472 24.82 48.67 -9.25
C VAL A 472 25.25 50.11 -8.93
N ALA A 473 26.08 50.30 -7.90
CA ALA A 473 26.62 51.60 -7.50
C ALA A 473 27.62 52.26 -8.49
N ARG A 474 27.80 51.69 -9.69
CA ARG A 474 28.70 52.20 -10.75
C ARG A 474 28.01 52.55 -12.07
N ALA A 475 26.68 52.41 -12.16
CA ALA A 475 25.96 52.40 -13.44
C ALA A 475 25.06 53.64 -13.71
N VAL A 476 24.95 54.60 -12.80
CA VAL A 476 24.09 55.80 -12.97
C VAL A 476 24.84 57.09 -12.58
N SER A 477 25.21 57.88 -13.59
CA SER A 477 25.67 59.27 -13.44
C SER A 477 25.46 60.05 -14.74
N GLY A 478 24.83 61.23 -14.66
CA GLY A 478 24.38 62.04 -15.80
C GLY A 478 22.98 61.63 -16.28
N THR A 479 21.89 62.36 -16.06
CA THR A 479 21.48 63.76 -16.38
C THR A 479 20.53 63.80 -17.58
N GLU A 480 19.48 64.64 -17.49
CA GLU A 480 18.44 64.95 -18.49
C GLU A 480 17.28 63.93 -18.68
N ALA A 481 16.38 63.85 -17.68
CA ALA A 481 14.97 63.46 -17.90
C ALA A 481 13.95 63.97 -16.83
N GLU A 482 14.38 64.70 -15.79
CA GLU A 482 13.52 65.09 -14.64
C GLU A 482 12.56 66.27 -14.93
N ASN A 483 11.67 66.14 -15.92
CA ASN A 483 10.70 67.20 -16.21
C ASN A 483 9.34 66.75 -16.78
N PHE A 484 8.95 65.47 -16.61
CA PHE A 484 7.67 64.96 -17.13
C PHE A 484 6.80 64.14 -16.16
N LEU A 485 7.28 63.82 -14.94
CA LEU A 485 6.56 62.96 -13.98
C LEU A 485 6.04 63.68 -12.72
N TYR A 486 6.26 65.00 -12.58
CA TYR A 486 5.91 65.73 -11.35
C TYR A 486 4.48 66.32 -11.31
N ASN A 487 3.63 66.05 -12.33
CA ASN A 487 2.38 66.81 -12.54
C ASN A 487 1.12 65.96 -12.80
N SER A 488 1.03 64.73 -12.26
CA SER A 488 -0.16 63.87 -12.45
C SER A 488 -0.58 62.98 -11.27
N LEU A 489 0.00 63.14 -10.06
CA LEU A 489 -0.35 62.33 -8.88
C LEU A 489 -0.49 63.17 -7.61
N LEU A 490 -1.61 63.89 -7.48
CA LEU A 490 -2.05 64.54 -6.24
C LEU A 490 -3.58 64.70 -6.24
N ARG A 491 -4.22 64.50 -5.07
CA ARG A 491 -5.68 64.31 -4.86
C ARG A 491 -6.17 62.93 -5.32
N VAL A 492 -6.35 61.90 -4.49
CA VAL A 492 -6.78 61.76 -3.06
C VAL A 492 -8.29 61.99 -2.84
N SER A 493 -8.95 60.86 -2.56
CA SER A 493 -10.15 60.61 -1.72
C SER A 493 -11.36 61.56 -1.71
N THR A 494 -12.55 60.97 -1.93
CA THR A 494 -13.66 60.95 -0.95
C THR A 494 -14.67 59.84 -1.27
N SER A 495 -15.38 59.33 -0.25
CA SER A 495 -16.47 58.34 -0.35
C SER A 495 -17.86 59.00 -0.29
N SER A 496 -18.92 58.30 -0.72
CA SER A 496 -20.24 58.23 -0.04
C SER A 496 -21.28 57.39 -0.81
N SER A 497 -22.23 56.81 -0.08
CA SER A 497 -23.31 55.90 -0.52
C SER A 497 -24.56 56.63 -1.07
N ILE A 498 -25.48 55.90 -1.74
CA ILE A 498 -26.95 55.83 -1.44
C ILE A 498 -27.73 54.88 -2.41
N HIS A 499 -28.96 54.53 -2.03
CA HIS A 499 -29.84 53.45 -2.54
C HIS A 499 -30.65 53.68 -3.84
N HIS A 500 -31.19 52.57 -4.38
CA HIS A 500 -32.38 52.42 -5.25
C HIS A 500 -32.28 52.98 -6.69
N SER A 501 -32.98 52.45 -7.70
CA SER A 501 -34.22 51.64 -7.72
C SER A 501 -34.28 50.64 -8.91
N GLN A 502 -35.31 49.79 -8.96
CA GLN A 502 -35.68 49.04 -10.16
C GLN A 502 -36.43 49.92 -11.16
N SER A 503 -36.20 49.76 -12.47
CA SER A 503 -37.25 49.34 -13.44
C SER A 503 -36.80 49.43 -14.90
N SER A 504 -37.58 48.78 -15.75
CA SER A 504 -37.47 48.69 -17.21
C SER A 504 -37.24 50.00 -17.96
N ASN A 505 -36.43 49.94 -19.03
CA ASN A 505 -36.74 50.68 -20.25
C ASN A 505 -36.40 49.84 -21.49
N ARG A 506 -37.25 49.93 -22.53
CA ARG A 506 -37.18 49.10 -23.74
C ARG A 506 -37.46 49.97 -24.96
N SER A 507 -36.41 50.41 -25.65
CA SER A 507 -36.50 51.20 -26.88
C SER A 507 -35.39 50.80 -27.84
N ALA A 508 -35.68 50.84 -29.14
CA ALA A 508 -34.81 50.29 -30.19
C ALA A 508 -34.09 51.39 -30.98
N ILE A 509 -32.82 51.12 -31.32
CA ILE A 509 -32.01 51.88 -32.29
C ILE A 509 -31.36 50.80 -33.17
N SER A 510 -31.94 50.51 -34.33
CA SER A 510 -31.67 51.15 -35.64
C SER A 510 -30.61 50.36 -36.42
N SER A 511 -31.05 49.78 -37.54
CA SER A 511 -30.25 48.88 -38.37
C SER A 511 -29.49 49.62 -39.46
N SER A 512 -28.20 49.35 -39.60
CA SER A 512 -27.46 49.52 -40.86
C SER A 512 -26.34 48.48 -40.90
N PRO A 513 -26.35 47.53 -41.85
CA PRO A 513 -25.33 46.49 -41.90
C PRO A 513 -24.02 47.07 -42.43
N ALA A 514 -22.98 47.07 -41.59
CA ALA A 514 -21.62 47.10 -42.11
C ALA A 514 -21.40 45.82 -42.93
N ILE A 515 -20.90 45.95 -44.16
CA ILE A 515 -20.62 44.79 -45.01
C ILE A 515 -19.34 44.13 -44.49
N THR A 516 -19.48 43.19 -43.55
CA THR A 516 -18.40 42.28 -43.18
C THR A 516 -18.02 41.47 -44.41
N ARG A 517 -16.76 41.62 -44.86
CA ARG A 517 -16.17 40.65 -45.79
C ARG A 517 -16.19 39.29 -45.11
N ALA A 518 -16.58 38.24 -45.85
CA ALA A 518 -16.52 36.89 -45.30
C ALA A 518 -15.07 36.54 -44.94
N VAL A 519 -14.85 35.91 -43.79
CA VAL A 519 -13.52 35.49 -43.32
C VAL A 519 -13.37 33.97 -43.35
N HIS A 520 -12.13 33.48 -43.37
CA HIS A 520 -11.78 32.06 -43.32
C HIS A 520 -10.52 31.85 -42.47
N LEU A 521 -10.23 30.61 -42.11
CA LEU A 521 -9.02 30.26 -41.35
C LEU A 521 -7.93 29.71 -42.27
N VAL A 522 -6.72 30.24 -42.17
CA VAL A 522 -5.50 29.53 -42.57
C VAL A 522 -4.95 28.87 -41.31
N THR A 523 -4.67 27.56 -41.35
CA THR A 523 -4.33 26.76 -40.16
C THR A 523 -3.11 25.88 -40.41
N ALA A 524 -2.26 25.78 -39.39
CA ALA A 524 -1.10 24.90 -39.30
C ALA A 524 -1.18 24.02 -38.03
N THR A 525 -0.47 22.88 -38.02
CA THR A 525 -0.62 21.84 -36.99
C THR A 525 0.72 21.23 -36.61
N SER A 526 1.01 21.07 -35.32
CA SER A 526 2.16 20.31 -34.85
C SER A 526 1.90 19.69 -33.49
N GLY A 527 2.63 18.63 -33.15
CA GLY A 527 2.51 17.95 -31.89
C GLY A 527 3.57 16.88 -31.68
N TYR A 528 3.62 16.33 -30.46
CA TYR A 528 4.64 15.39 -29.99
C TYR A 528 4.04 14.38 -28.99
N SER A 529 4.66 13.20 -28.92
CA SER A 529 4.49 12.24 -27.82
C SER A 529 5.24 12.70 -26.58
N GLY A 530 4.60 12.63 -25.41
CA GLY A 530 5.18 12.86 -24.09
C GLY A 530 5.86 11.63 -23.47
N HIS A 531 5.93 10.52 -24.20
CA HIS A 531 6.66 9.31 -23.80
C HIS A 531 7.91 9.10 -24.67
N ASP A 532 8.99 8.63 -24.03
CA ASP A 532 10.33 8.36 -24.61
C ASP A 532 10.34 7.18 -25.63
N ASP A 533 9.59 7.30 -26.74
CA ASP A 533 9.72 6.44 -27.93
C ASP A 533 10.44 7.21 -29.07
N ASP A 534 11.61 6.73 -29.49
CA ASP A 534 12.47 7.31 -30.55
C ASP A 534 11.89 7.21 -31.98
N ASP A 535 10.82 7.94 -32.31
CA ASP A 535 10.26 8.00 -33.68
C ASP A 535 10.68 9.29 -34.45
N GLU A 536 11.73 9.20 -35.28
CA GLU A 536 12.15 10.25 -36.25
C GLU A 536 11.18 10.43 -37.44
N ASP A 537 9.86 10.48 -37.22
CA ASP A 537 8.87 10.34 -38.30
C ASP A 537 8.59 11.64 -39.12
N GLU A 538 9.63 12.42 -39.41
CA GLU A 538 9.59 13.52 -40.40
C GLU A 538 10.83 13.55 -41.33
N LYS A 539 10.99 12.52 -42.17
CA LYS A 539 11.91 12.53 -43.33
C LYS A 539 11.20 12.10 -44.63
N GLY A 540 11.36 12.91 -45.66
CA GLY A 540 10.50 12.90 -46.85
C GLY A 540 10.67 11.73 -47.85
N HIS A 541 9.80 11.73 -48.86
CA HIS A 541 9.71 10.70 -49.90
C HIS A 541 11.02 10.46 -50.70
N VAL A 542 11.61 9.25 -50.61
CA VAL A 542 11.96 8.38 -51.77
C VAL A 542 11.93 6.92 -51.29
N GLY A 543 11.18 6.02 -51.94
CA GLY A 543 10.93 4.66 -51.42
C GLY A 543 11.69 3.51 -52.09
N LYS A 544 11.71 2.34 -51.44
CA LYS A 544 11.77 1.01 -52.07
C LYS A 544 11.25 -0.11 -51.14
N LYS A 545 11.00 -1.29 -51.71
CA LYS A 545 10.05 -2.31 -51.20
C LYS A 545 10.64 -3.34 -50.21
N LYS A 546 9.81 -3.67 -49.20
CA LYS A 546 9.59 -4.99 -48.56
C LYS A 546 10.73 -5.68 -47.78
N LYS A 547 10.38 -6.11 -46.56
CA LYS A 547 10.19 -7.54 -46.23
C LYS A 547 9.09 -7.71 -45.17
N ASN A 548 8.43 -8.87 -45.16
CA ASN A 548 7.28 -9.13 -44.28
C ASN A 548 7.69 -9.87 -43.00
N SER A 549 7.15 -9.43 -41.86
CA SER A 549 6.69 -10.31 -40.78
C SER A 549 5.36 -9.76 -40.25
N SER A 550 4.55 -10.60 -39.60
CA SER A 550 3.16 -10.28 -39.27
C SER A 550 3.04 -9.41 -38.00
N LYS A 551 3.06 -8.07 -38.17
CA LYS A 551 2.48 -7.13 -37.20
C LYS A 551 0.98 -6.96 -37.47
N ILE A 552 0.21 -6.76 -36.40
CA ILE A 552 -1.18 -6.27 -36.45
C ILE A 552 -1.16 -4.86 -37.08
N GLN A 553 -2.21 -4.50 -37.84
CA GLN A 553 -2.28 -3.21 -38.52
C GLN A 553 -2.50 -2.06 -37.53
N ARG A 554 -1.42 -1.44 -37.03
CA ARG A 554 -1.46 -0.01 -36.69
C ARG A 554 -1.74 0.73 -38.01
N THR A 555 -2.85 1.46 -38.09
CA THR A 555 -3.12 2.39 -39.17
C THR A 555 -2.46 3.73 -38.85
N ASN A 556 -1.67 4.30 -39.76
CA ASN A 556 -1.19 5.67 -39.60
C ASN A 556 -2.42 6.61 -39.62
N ARG A 557 -2.83 7.10 -38.44
CA ARG A 557 -3.84 8.15 -38.29
C ARG A 557 -3.10 9.48 -38.40
N SER A 558 -3.33 10.24 -39.47
CA SER A 558 -2.57 11.47 -39.78
C SER A 558 -2.83 12.65 -38.84
N ASN A 559 -3.71 12.50 -37.85
CA ASN A 559 -4.23 13.58 -37.03
C ASN A 559 -4.12 13.25 -35.52
N VAL A 560 -3.09 12.50 -35.13
CA VAL A 560 -2.89 11.94 -33.78
C VAL A 560 -1.43 12.14 -33.38
N TYR A 561 -1.19 12.61 -32.16
CA TYR A 561 0.13 12.81 -31.57
C TYR A 561 0.13 12.25 -30.14
N GLY A 562 0.80 11.12 -29.91
CA GLY A 562 0.61 10.37 -28.66
C GLY A 562 -0.84 9.90 -28.50
N ASP A 563 -1.47 10.22 -27.37
CA ASP A 563 -2.91 10.03 -27.12
C ASP A 563 -3.79 11.19 -27.59
N ASP A 564 -3.21 12.35 -27.92
CA ASP A 564 -3.96 13.48 -28.47
C ASP A 564 -4.49 13.20 -29.88
N ALA A 565 -5.62 13.81 -30.21
CA ALA A 565 -6.10 13.89 -31.57
C ALA A 565 -6.70 15.24 -31.92
N PHE A 566 -6.72 15.54 -33.23
CA PHE A 566 -7.33 16.76 -33.75
C PHE A 566 -8.14 16.54 -35.03
N PHE A 567 -8.93 17.54 -35.39
CA PHE A 567 -9.47 17.65 -36.74
C PHE A 567 -9.47 19.08 -37.28
N ILE A 568 -9.43 19.18 -38.61
CA ILE A 568 -9.70 20.38 -39.37
C ILE A 568 -10.79 20.05 -40.39
N ALA A 569 -11.87 20.83 -40.42
CA ALA A 569 -12.96 20.68 -41.37
C ALA A 569 -13.41 22.04 -41.92
N LYS A 570 -13.82 22.07 -43.19
CA LYS A 570 -14.23 23.32 -43.86
C LYS A 570 -15.58 23.15 -44.53
N SER A 571 -16.54 23.98 -44.13
CA SER A 571 -17.90 24.00 -44.68
C SER A 571 -18.20 25.32 -45.39
N ARG A 572 -19.43 25.46 -45.90
CA ARG A 572 -19.93 26.73 -46.45
C ARG A 572 -20.16 27.80 -45.39
N ILE A 573 -20.66 27.42 -44.20
CA ILE A 573 -21.04 28.35 -43.13
C ILE A 573 -19.87 28.73 -42.21
N GLY A 574 -18.91 27.81 -42.03
CA GLY A 574 -17.78 27.97 -41.12
C GLY A 574 -16.57 27.10 -41.44
N ASP A 575 -15.41 27.51 -40.93
CA ASP A 575 -14.23 26.65 -40.79
C ASP A 575 -14.16 26.18 -39.33
N PHE A 576 -13.89 24.89 -39.12
CA PHE A 576 -13.99 24.19 -37.85
C PHE A 576 -12.65 23.52 -37.50
N LEU A 577 -12.25 23.66 -36.24
CA LEU A 577 -11.04 23.10 -35.65
C LEU A 577 -11.42 22.41 -34.34
N GLY A 578 -10.77 21.30 -34.01
CA GLY A 578 -10.95 20.65 -32.71
C GLY A 578 -9.73 19.87 -32.26
N VAL A 579 -9.56 19.78 -30.94
CA VAL A 579 -8.57 18.95 -30.24
C VAL A 579 -9.23 18.16 -29.11
N ALA A 580 -8.63 17.04 -28.75
CA ALA A 580 -8.95 16.24 -27.57
C ALA A 580 -7.66 15.54 -27.09
N ASP A 581 -7.27 15.73 -25.83
CA ASP A 581 -6.26 14.87 -25.19
C ASP A 581 -6.90 13.53 -24.85
N GLY A 582 -6.17 12.42 -25.01
CA GLY A 582 -6.65 11.09 -24.61
C GLY A 582 -6.09 10.72 -23.25
N VAL A 583 -6.96 10.45 -22.26
CA VAL A 583 -6.52 10.30 -20.87
C VAL A 583 -5.60 9.08 -20.69
N GLY A 584 -4.30 9.34 -20.54
CA GLY A 584 -3.22 8.32 -20.51
C GLY A 584 -3.42 7.20 -19.48
N GLY A 585 -4.20 7.43 -18.42
CA GLY A 585 -4.55 6.41 -17.41
C GLY A 585 -5.22 5.15 -17.97
N TRP A 586 -5.88 5.22 -19.14
CA TRP A 586 -6.44 4.03 -19.80
C TRP A 586 -5.37 3.04 -20.28
N ARG A 587 -4.11 3.46 -20.48
CA ARG A 587 -2.99 2.57 -20.79
C ARG A 587 -2.83 1.46 -19.73
N GLU A 588 -3.08 1.74 -18.45
CA GLU A 588 -2.96 0.75 -17.37
C GLU A 588 -4.00 -0.39 -17.48
N TYR A 589 -5.15 -0.12 -18.09
CA TYR A 589 -6.20 -1.11 -18.35
C TYR A 589 -5.98 -1.89 -19.66
N GLY A 590 -4.85 -1.67 -20.35
CA GLY A 590 -4.57 -2.23 -21.68
C GLY A 590 -5.42 -1.61 -22.80
N ILE A 591 -5.95 -0.41 -22.57
CA ILE A 591 -6.76 0.36 -23.52
C ILE A 591 -5.88 1.48 -24.09
N ASP A 592 -5.90 1.64 -25.40
CA ASP A 592 -5.14 2.66 -26.15
C ASP A 592 -5.92 3.98 -26.15
N PRO A 593 -5.53 5.01 -25.37
CA PRO A 593 -6.35 6.21 -25.16
C PRO A 593 -6.50 7.04 -26.43
N SER A 594 -5.48 7.03 -27.31
CA SER A 594 -5.52 7.60 -28.66
C SER A 594 -6.72 7.12 -29.50
N LEU A 595 -7.28 5.93 -29.21
CA LEU A 595 -8.47 5.42 -29.90
C LEU A 595 -9.72 6.22 -29.56
N PHE A 596 -9.85 6.74 -28.35
CA PHE A 596 -11.05 7.48 -27.92
C PHE A 596 -11.03 8.91 -28.49
N SER A 597 -9.96 9.67 -28.21
CA SER A 597 -9.75 11.03 -28.70
C SER A 597 -9.89 11.11 -30.23
N SER A 598 -9.18 10.26 -30.96
CA SER A 598 -9.18 10.30 -32.43
C SER A 598 -10.49 9.82 -33.06
N SER A 599 -11.21 8.91 -32.42
CA SER A 599 -12.55 8.51 -32.90
C SER A 599 -13.58 9.60 -32.61
N LEU A 600 -13.50 10.29 -31.48
CA LEU A 600 -14.36 11.44 -31.16
C LEU A 600 -14.14 12.59 -32.15
N MET A 601 -12.88 12.91 -32.46
CA MET A 601 -12.52 13.96 -33.42
C MET A 601 -12.96 13.61 -34.85
N GLU A 602 -12.75 12.37 -35.31
CA GLU A 602 -13.22 11.93 -36.63
C GLU A 602 -14.77 11.88 -36.70
N ALA A 603 -15.47 11.49 -35.63
CA ALA A 603 -16.93 11.54 -35.57
C ALA A 603 -17.46 12.98 -35.67
N CYS A 604 -16.88 13.93 -34.92
CA CYS A 604 -17.23 15.35 -35.01
C CYS A 604 -17.00 15.91 -36.43
N LYS A 605 -15.87 15.56 -37.06
CA LYS A 605 -15.55 15.89 -38.46
C LYS A 605 -16.58 15.31 -39.44
N CYS A 606 -16.92 14.02 -39.35
CA CYS A 606 -17.94 13.39 -40.19
C CYS A 606 -19.32 14.04 -40.06
N LEU A 607 -19.67 14.56 -38.88
CA LEU A 607 -20.95 15.24 -38.65
C LEU A 607 -21.01 16.65 -39.29
N ILE A 608 -19.87 17.35 -39.42
CA ILE A 608 -19.80 18.66 -40.10
C ILE A 608 -20.07 18.53 -41.61
N ASP A 609 -19.52 17.49 -42.25
CA ASP A 609 -19.75 17.21 -43.69
C ASP A 609 -21.23 16.89 -43.99
N ASN A 610 -21.96 16.35 -43.00
CA ASN A 610 -23.38 16.03 -43.08
C ASN A 610 -24.31 17.26 -42.89
N LYS A 611 -23.96 18.39 -43.51
CA LYS A 611 -24.79 19.60 -43.68
C LYS A 611 -25.43 20.16 -42.40
N LEU A 612 -24.61 20.76 -41.55
CA LEU A 612 -25.07 21.76 -40.57
C LEU A 612 -25.88 22.88 -41.26
N LEU A 613 -27.01 23.27 -40.66
CA LEU A 613 -27.98 24.22 -41.23
C LEU A 613 -27.82 25.68 -40.75
N ASP A 614 -27.28 25.87 -39.55
CA ASP A 614 -26.86 27.14 -38.96
C ASP A 614 -25.57 26.88 -38.15
N LEU A 615 -24.86 27.94 -37.77
CA LEU A 615 -23.70 27.86 -36.90
C LEU A 615 -23.85 28.83 -35.73
N ASN A 616 -23.97 28.27 -34.53
CA ASN A 616 -24.03 28.97 -33.25
C ASN A 616 -23.43 28.05 -32.14
N PRO A 617 -23.25 28.52 -30.89
CA PRO A 617 -22.56 27.72 -29.85
C PRO A 617 -23.33 26.48 -29.41
N LEU A 618 -24.67 26.49 -29.48
CA LEU A 618 -25.48 25.32 -29.18
C LEU A 618 -25.30 24.25 -30.25
N THR A 619 -25.06 24.64 -31.51
CA THR A 619 -24.72 23.70 -32.60
C THR A 619 -23.36 23.02 -32.37
N LEU A 620 -22.36 23.72 -31.82
CA LEU A 620 -21.06 23.13 -31.45
C LEU A 620 -21.18 22.14 -30.28
N LYS A 621 -22.02 22.49 -29.29
CA LYS A 621 -22.36 21.59 -28.19
C LYS A 621 -23.11 20.35 -28.68
N GLU A 622 -24.11 20.54 -29.53
CA GLU A 622 -24.85 19.46 -30.18
C GLU A 622 -23.95 18.58 -31.07
N LEU A 623 -22.93 19.16 -31.72
CA LEU A 623 -21.92 18.43 -32.48
C LEU A 623 -21.11 17.49 -31.57
N LEU A 624 -20.64 17.97 -30.43
CA LEU A 624 -19.94 17.17 -29.42
C LEU A 624 -20.85 16.07 -28.85
N SER A 625 -22.10 16.41 -28.50
CA SER A 625 -23.10 15.44 -28.03
C SER A 625 -23.40 14.34 -29.06
N LYS A 626 -23.49 14.70 -30.35
CA LYS A 626 -23.70 13.73 -31.45
C LYS A 626 -22.46 12.88 -31.71
N GLY A 627 -21.26 13.46 -31.67
CA GLY A 627 -20.00 12.72 -31.81
C GLY A 627 -19.85 11.68 -30.70
N TYR A 628 -20.00 12.10 -29.45
CA TYR A 628 -19.98 11.20 -28.28
C TYR A 628 -21.04 10.11 -28.36
N LYS A 629 -22.26 10.48 -28.77
CA LYS A 629 -23.34 9.50 -28.98
C LYS A 629 -22.99 8.49 -30.09
N GLN A 630 -22.31 8.90 -31.16
CA GLN A 630 -21.88 7.97 -32.21
C GLN A 630 -20.87 6.94 -31.69
N LEU A 631 -19.96 7.32 -30.79
CA LEU A 631 -19.05 6.38 -30.13
C LEU A 631 -19.80 5.41 -29.20
N LEU A 632 -20.83 5.87 -28.50
CA LEU A 632 -21.72 5.03 -27.66
C LEU A 632 -22.56 4.03 -28.48
N GLU A 633 -22.84 4.31 -29.76
CA GLU A 633 -23.63 3.47 -30.67
C GLU A 633 -22.76 2.65 -31.65
N ASP A 634 -21.42 2.69 -31.55
CA ASP A 634 -20.52 1.93 -32.41
C ASP A 634 -20.54 0.41 -32.09
N LYS A 635 -20.33 -0.40 -33.13
CA LYS A 635 -20.24 -1.86 -33.06
C LYS A 635 -18.87 -2.35 -32.60
N GLN A 636 -17.84 -1.53 -32.76
CA GLN A 636 -16.57 -1.69 -32.06
C GLN A 636 -16.69 -0.89 -30.76
N CYS A 637 -16.60 -1.54 -29.61
CA CYS A 637 -16.74 -0.87 -28.32
C CYS A 637 -15.51 0.02 -28.07
N ILE A 638 -15.64 1.33 -28.34
CA ILE A 638 -14.60 2.33 -28.12
C ILE A 638 -14.65 2.72 -26.64
N ILE A 639 -13.74 2.14 -25.86
CA ILE A 639 -13.58 2.39 -24.42
C ILE A 639 -12.44 3.41 -24.25
N GLY A 640 -12.59 4.35 -23.31
CA GLY A 640 -11.59 5.38 -23.03
C GLY A 640 -12.25 6.66 -22.52
N SER A 641 -11.45 7.72 -22.40
CA SER A 641 -11.93 9.08 -22.16
C SER A 641 -11.02 10.13 -22.78
N SER A 642 -11.57 11.33 -22.99
CA SER A 642 -10.84 12.50 -23.47
C SER A 642 -11.45 13.81 -22.97
N THR A 643 -10.64 14.86 -22.93
CA THR A 643 -11.16 16.24 -23.02
C THR A 643 -11.66 16.54 -24.44
N ALA A 644 -12.23 17.72 -24.68
CA ALA A 644 -12.60 18.16 -26.03
C ALA A 644 -12.75 19.69 -26.14
N CYS A 645 -11.91 20.33 -26.96
CA CYS A 645 -12.07 21.74 -27.34
C CYS A 645 -12.41 21.85 -28.83
N ILE A 646 -13.61 22.35 -29.16
CA ILE A 646 -14.05 22.60 -30.55
C ILE A 646 -14.33 24.09 -30.77
N VAL A 647 -13.79 24.61 -31.88
CA VAL A 647 -13.85 26.02 -32.28
C VAL A 647 -14.32 26.11 -33.72
N ALA A 648 -15.26 27.03 -34.03
CA ALA A 648 -15.69 27.29 -35.39
C ALA A 648 -15.83 28.79 -35.70
N LEU A 649 -15.20 29.22 -36.78
CA LEU A 649 -15.33 30.59 -37.32
C LEU A 649 -16.51 30.64 -38.28
N HIS A 650 -17.53 31.44 -37.96
CA HIS A 650 -18.63 31.73 -38.88
C HIS A 650 -18.22 32.77 -39.92
N LYS A 651 -18.14 32.35 -41.20
CA LYS A 651 -17.47 33.12 -42.27
C LYS A 651 -18.10 34.49 -42.50
N GLU A 652 -19.41 34.55 -42.67
CA GLU A 652 -20.13 35.79 -42.99
C GLU A 652 -20.26 36.77 -41.80
N LYS A 653 -20.38 36.23 -40.58
CA LYS A 653 -20.64 37.02 -39.36
C LYS A 653 -19.35 37.51 -38.67
N SER A 654 -18.19 36.93 -38.99
CA SER A 654 -16.90 37.15 -38.29
C SER A 654 -16.98 36.86 -36.77
N ILE A 655 -17.76 35.84 -36.39
CA ILE A 655 -17.90 35.38 -35.00
C ILE A 655 -17.24 34.02 -34.86
N LEU A 656 -16.37 33.89 -33.87
CA LEU A 656 -15.83 32.64 -33.39
C LEU A 656 -16.78 32.07 -32.33
N HIS A 657 -17.36 30.91 -32.59
CA HIS A 657 -18.15 30.17 -31.62
C HIS A 657 -17.32 28.99 -31.08
N THR A 658 -17.44 28.66 -29.80
CA THR A 658 -16.67 27.57 -29.18
C THR A 658 -17.51 26.70 -28.24
N ALA A 659 -17.07 25.46 -28.08
CA ALA A 659 -17.49 24.54 -27.02
C ALA A 659 -16.23 23.86 -26.45
N ASN A 660 -15.97 24.04 -25.16
CA ASN A 660 -14.85 23.42 -24.46
C ASN A 660 -15.34 22.46 -23.37
N LEU A 661 -14.64 21.36 -23.15
CA LEU A 661 -14.81 20.44 -22.03
C LEU A 661 -13.43 19.97 -21.57
N GLY A 662 -13.07 20.26 -20.32
CA GLY A 662 -11.75 20.00 -19.76
C GLY A 662 -10.84 21.23 -19.71
N ASP A 663 -9.54 20.98 -19.63
CA ASP A 663 -8.42 21.94 -19.60
C ASP A 663 -7.60 22.01 -20.91
N SER A 664 -7.86 21.10 -21.86
CA SER A 664 -7.80 21.45 -23.29
C SER A 664 -8.46 22.82 -23.52
N GLY A 665 -7.95 23.61 -24.47
CA GLY A 665 -8.34 25.01 -24.54
C GLY A 665 -7.89 25.77 -25.78
N PHE A 666 -8.18 27.08 -25.77
CA PHE A 666 -7.84 27.99 -26.85
C PHE A 666 -7.61 29.44 -26.35
N VAL A 667 -6.81 30.20 -27.08
CA VAL A 667 -6.68 31.65 -26.93
C VAL A 667 -6.84 32.37 -28.26
N VAL A 668 -7.43 33.57 -28.23
CA VAL A 668 -7.48 34.50 -29.35
C VAL A 668 -6.53 35.65 -29.06
N ILE A 669 -5.60 35.90 -29.98
CA ILE A 669 -4.51 36.86 -29.84
C ILE A 669 -4.63 37.92 -30.93
N ARG A 670 -4.81 39.18 -30.52
CA ARG A 670 -4.95 40.35 -31.37
C ARG A 670 -3.82 41.31 -31.06
N LYS A 671 -3.05 41.75 -32.07
CA LYS A 671 -2.00 42.79 -31.90
C LYS A 671 -1.00 42.47 -30.76
N ASN A 672 -0.63 41.20 -30.60
CA ASN A 672 0.26 40.68 -29.54
C ASN A 672 -0.31 40.79 -28.10
N THR A 673 -1.64 40.79 -27.93
CA THR A 673 -2.27 40.58 -26.62
C THR A 673 -3.34 39.49 -26.71
N ILE A 674 -3.51 38.71 -25.64
CA ILE A 674 -4.62 37.75 -25.53
C ILE A 674 -5.89 38.57 -25.26
N VAL A 675 -6.87 38.47 -26.17
CA VAL A 675 -8.17 39.17 -26.07
C VAL A 675 -9.31 38.25 -25.64
N HIS A 676 -9.14 36.93 -25.78
CA HIS A 676 -10.06 35.92 -25.25
C HIS A 676 -9.30 34.62 -24.94
N ARG A 677 -9.75 33.88 -23.93
CA ARG A 677 -9.15 32.61 -23.46
C ARG A 677 -10.28 31.66 -23.02
N SER A 678 -10.12 30.36 -23.27
CA SER A 678 -10.98 29.30 -22.71
C SER A 678 -10.92 29.28 -21.18
N GLN A 679 -12.08 29.12 -20.53
CA GLN A 679 -12.08 28.72 -19.12
C GLN A 679 -11.81 27.21 -19.03
N GLU A 680 -10.75 26.86 -18.29
CA GLU A 680 -10.46 25.47 -17.89
C GLU A 680 -11.60 24.91 -17.03
N GLN A 681 -11.98 23.66 -17.28
CA GLN A 681 -12.99 22.92 -16.51
C GLN A 681 -12.33 21.71 -15.84
N GLN A 682 -12.09 21.81 -14.53
CA GLN A 682 -11.55 20.74 -13.68
C GLN A 682 -12.48 20.50 -12.48
N HIS A 683 -12.63 19.24 -12.07
CA HIS A 683 -13.35 18.85 -10.85
C HIS A 683 -12.53 19.20 -9.59
N TYR A 684 -11.22 19.01 -9.68
CA TYR A 684 -10.18 19.45 -8.75
C TYR A 684 -8.85 19.54 -9.52
N PHE A 685 -7.80 20.08 -8.90
CA PHE A 685 -6.51 20.31 -9.59
C PHE A 685 -5.98 19.05 -10.29
N ASN A 686 -5.64 19.19 -11.59
CA ASN A 686 -5.20 18.08 -12.45
C ASN A 686 -6.25 16.94 -12.57
N SER A 687 -7.53 17.31 -12.66
CA SER A 687 -8.64 16.39 -12.90
C SER A 687 -9.69 17.05 -13.82
N PRO A 688 -9.48 17.05 -15.14
CA PRO A 688 -10.40 17.66 -16.09
C PRO A 688 -11.76 16.99 -16.18
N PHE A 689 -12.74 17.82 -16.54
CA PHE A 689 -14.02 17.36 -17.09
C PHE A 689 -13.79 16.61 -18.40
N GLN A 690 -14.36 15.41 -18.54
CA GLN A 690 -14.00 14.49 -19.64
C GLN A 690 -15.19 13.62 -20.07
N LEU A 691 -15.26 13.33 -21.37
CA LEU A 691 -16.20 12.36 -21.91
C LEU A 691 -15.61 10.96 -21.77
N ALA A 692 -16.36 9.98 -21.25
CA ALA A 692 -15.80 8.66 -20.97
C ALA A 692 -16.78 7.50 -21.21
N ILE A 693 -16.39 6.52 -22.04
CA ILE A 693 -17.13 5.28 -22.27
C ILE A 693 -16.44 4.15 -21.50
N HIS A 694 -17.22 3.42 -20.69
CA HIS A 694 -16.71 2.41 -19.76
C HIS A 694 -17.03 0.97 -20.20
N PRO A 695 -16.26 -0.06 -19.77
CA PRO A 695 -16.46 -1.47 -20.14
C PRO A 695 -17.74 -2.17 -19.62
N THR A 696 -18.80 -1.45 -19.27
CA THR A 696 -19.99 -1.83 -18.46
C THR A 696 -19.82 -1.87 -16.93
N ILE A 697 -18.65 -1.54 -16.39
CA ILE A 697 -18.49 -1.33 -14.94
C ILE A 697 -19.12 0.02 -14.55
N LYS A 698 -20.11 0.01 -13.64
CA LYS A 698 -20.58 1.21 -12.94
C LYS A 698 -19.67 1.49 -11.74
N ASP A 699 -18.46 1.93 -12.00
CA ASP A 699 -17.58 2.44 -10.95
C ASP A 699 -17.98 3.89 -10.64
N PRO A 700 -18.38 4.25 -9.40
CA PRO A 700 -18.75 5.62 -9.06
C PRO A 700 -17.55 6.59 -9.05
N ASN A 701 -16.32 6.09 -9.16
CA ASN A 701 -15.09 6.88 -9.12
C ASN A 701 -14.53 7.21 -10.52
N LEU A 702 -15.06 6.64 -11.61
CA LEU A 702 -14.66 7.06 -12.95
C LEU A 702 -15.43 8.32 -13.38
N ILE A 703 -14.69 9.36 -13.73
CA ILE A 703 -15.25 10.61 -14.22
C ILE A 703 -15.79 10.38 -15.64
N SER A 704 -17.07 10.68 -15.84
CA SER A 704 -17.75 10.68 -17.15
C SER A 704 -18.78 11.80 -17.14
N ASP A 705 -18.39 12.93 -17.71
CA ASP A 705 -19.23 14.12 -17.80
C ASP A 705 -20.18 14.06 -18.99
N SER A 706 -21.36 14.69 -18.87
CA SER A 706 -22.19 14.90 -20.06
C SER A 706 -21.57 15.99 -20.93
N PRO A 707 -21.58 15.87 -22.28
CA PRO A 707 -21.38 16.99 -23.19
C PRO A 707 -22.23 18.23 -22.85
N ASP A 708 -23.33 18.07 -22.10
CA ASP A 708 -24.18 19.15 -21.60
C ASP A 708 -23.50 20.10 -20.60
N VAL A 709 -22.34 19.76 -20.02
CA VAL A 709 -21.58 20.67 -19.12
C VAL A 709 -20.47 21.46 -19.84
N ALA A 710 -20.25 21.20 -21.13
CA ALA A 710 -19.27 21.92 -21.94
C ALA A 710 -19.53 23.44 -21.95
N SER A 711 -18.49 24.21 -21.67
CA SER A 711 -18.47 25.68 -21.65
C SER A 711 -18.55 26.22 -23.08
N VAL A 712 -19.55 27.06 -23.37
CA VAL A 712 -19.82 27.58 -24.70
C VAL A 712 -19.67 29.10 -24.76
N THR A 713 -18.89 29.62 -25.71
CA THR A 713 -18.65 31.07 -25.84
C THR A 713 -18.88 31.58 -27.27
N SER A 714 -18.91 32.90 -27.43
CA SER A 714 -18.91 33.58 -28.73
C SER A 714 -18.09 34.85 -28.64
N PHE A 715 -17.21 35.06 -29.62
CA PHE A 715 -16.28 36.18 -29.64
C PHE A 715 -16.16 36.76 -31.06
N ASN A 716 -16.15 38.09 -31.19
CA ASN A 716 -16.04 38.76 -32.49
C ASN A 716 -14.55 38.89 -32.88
N VAL A 717 -14.16 38.26 -33.98
CA VAL A 717 -12.77 38.29 -34.47
C VAL A 717 -12.53 39.43 -35.47
N GLU A 718 -11.31 39.96 -35.45
CA GLU A 718 -10.77 40.90 -36.44
C GLU A 718 -9.90 40.16 -37.47
N GLU A 719 -9.67 40.80 -38.62
CA GLU A 719 -8.68 40.35 -39.60
C GLU A 719 -7.26 40.41 -39.01
N ASN A 720 -6.48 39.32 -39.19
CA ASN A 720 -5.20 39.04 -38.52
C ASN A 720 -5.28 38.75 -37.00
N ASP A 721 -6.45 38.37 -36.47
CA ASP A 721 -6.47 37.63 -35.19
C ASP A 721 -5.82 36.26 -35.36
N PHE A 722 -4.90 35.91 -34.45
CA PHE A 722 -4.38 34.56 -34.30
C PHE A 722 -5.23 33.77 -33.30
N ILE A 723 -5.43 32.49 -33.56
CA ILE A 723 -6.17 31.57 -32.70
C ILE A 723 -5.26 30.37 -32.44
N VAL A 724 -4.88 30.14 -31.19
CA VAL A 724 -4.20 28.91 -30.78
C VAL A 724 -5.22 28.01 -30.12
N ILE A 725 -5.27 26.75 -30.51
CA ILE A 725 -6.07 25.69 -29.89
C ILE A 725 -5.12 24.57 -29.56
N ALA A 726 -5.14 24.08 -28.32
CA ALA A 726 -4.20 23.06 -27.87
C ALA A 726 -4.71 22.26 -26.67
N THR A 727 -4.12 21.08 -26.51
CA THR A 727 -4.24 20.22 -25.32
C THR A 727 -3.50 20.81 -24.11
N ASP A 728 -3.78 20.29 -22.92
CA ASP A 728 -3.25 20.76 -21.64
C ASP A 728 -1.72 20.71 -21.56
N GLY A 729 -1.08 19.74 -22.22
CA GLY A 729 0.38 19.68 -22.38
C GLY A 729 1.06 20.95 -22.92
N LEU A 730 0.35 21.81 -23.68
CA LEU A 730 0.82 23.17 -24.01
C LEU A 730 0.65 24.13 -22.82
N TRP A 731 -0.56 24.17 -22.24
CA TRP A 731 -0.95 25.16 -21.23
C TRP A 731 -0.21 24.96 -19.91
N ASP A 732 0.04 23.71 -19.52
CA ASP A 732 0.77 23.34 -18.31
C ASP A 732 2.28 23.63 -18.42
N ASN A 733 2.85 23.66 -19.63
CA ASN A 733 4.29 23.76 -19.85
C ASN A 733 4.76 25.07 -20.51
N LEU A 734 3.89 25.90 -21.08
CA LEU A 734 4.28 27.11 -21.80
C LEU A 734 3.56 28.38 -21.32
N PRO A 735 4.24 29.30 -20.61
CA PRO A 735 3.64 30.55 -20.12
C PRO A 735 3.17 31.50 -21.23
N ASP A 736 2.07 32.22 -20.99
CA ASP A 736 1.47 33.22 -21.90
C ASP A 736 2.48 34.21 -22.55
N PRO A 737 3.49 34.78 -21.84
CA PRO A 737 4.48 35.64 -22.47
C PRO A 737 5.28 34.93 -23.56
N THR A 738 5.62 33.65 -23.36
CA THR A 738 6.38 32.84 -24.32
C THR A 738 5.53 32.46 -25.53
N ILE A 739 4.23 32.18 -25.33
CA ILE A 739 3.29 31.96 -26.45
C ILE A 739 3.20 33.23 -27.32
N LEU A 740 3.11 34.40 -26.69
CA LEU A 740 3.11 35.68 -27.40
C LEU A 740 4.45 35.97 -28.09
N GLU A 741 5.59 35.66 -27.47
CA GLU A 741 6.93 35.81 -28.08
C GLU A 741 7.13 34.95 -29.33
N GLU A 742 6.58 33.74 -29.39
CA GLU A 742 6.63 32.91 -30.60
C GLU A 742 5.73 33.47 -31.71
N ILE A 743 4.48 33.82 -31.41
CA ILE A 743 3.53 34.36 -32.39
C ILE A 743 4.00 35.72 -32.95
N LYS A 744 4.71 36.52 -32.14
CA LYS A 744 5.36 37.78 -32.56
C LYS A 744 6.37 37.63 -33.70
N LYS A 745 6.89 36.41 -33.94
CA LYS A 745 7.84 36.13 -35.03
C LYS A 745 7.16 36.05 -36.40
N ILE A 746 5.83 35.92 -36.44
CA ILE A 746 5.06 35.90 -37.68
C ILE A 746 4.97 37.32 -38.23
N ILE A 747 5.94 37.69 -39.06
CA ILE A 747 5.96 38.98 -39.79
C ILE A 747 4.88 39.00 -40.88
N GLU A 748 4.72 37.88 -41.58
CA GLU A 748 3.66 37.66 -42.58
C GLU A 748 2.94 36.34 -42.29
N PRO A 749 1.60 36.28 -42.29
CA PRO A 749 0.83 35.09 -41.93
C PRO A 749 0.76 34.05 -43.07
N THR A 750 1.91 33.63 -43.58
CA THR A 750 2.04 32.54 -44.56
C THR A 750 1.87 31.18 -43.88
N LEU A 751 1.47 30.15 -44.65
CA LEU A 751 1.31 28.79 -44.12
C LEU A 751 2.63 28.25 -43.53
N ASP A 752 3.77 28.53 -44.17
CA ASP A 752 5.08 28.08 -43.71
C ASP A 752 5.49 28.75 -42.38
N ASN A 753 5.18 30.04 -42.21
CA ASN A 753 5.45 30.76 -40.95
C ASN A 753 4.54 30.28 -39.82
N LEU A 754 3.26 30.00 -40.13
CA LEU A 754 2.31 29.39 -39.19
C LEU A 754 2.78 27.99 -38.76
N GLN A 755 3.24 27.17 -39.70
CA GLN A 755 3.73 25.80 -39.44
C GLN A 755 5.02 25.79 -38.61
N GLN A 756 5.99 26.66 -38.92
CA GLN A 756 7.19 26.84 -38.09
C GLN A 756 6.84 27.31 -36.68
N THR A 757 5.85 28.18 -36.52
CA THR A 757 5.44 28.68 -35.19
C THR A 757 4.67 27.64 -34.39
N ALA A 758 3.77 26.88 -35.02
CA ALA A 758 3.07 25.76 -34.37
C ALA A 758 4.06 24.69 -33.87
N HIS A 759 5.05 24.35 -34.69
CA HIS A 759 6.15 23.45 -34.32
C HIS A 759 7.01 24.01 -33.17
N ALA A 760 7.36 25.30 -33.22
CA ALA A 760 8.13 25.95 -32.14
C ALA A 760 7.37 26.00 -30.80
N LEU A 761 6.05 26.18 -30.82
CA LEU A 761 5.19 26.12 -29.63
C LEU A 761 5.17 24.69 -29.05
N ALA A 762 4.83 23.69 -29.87
CA ALA A 762 4.73 22.29 -29.44
C ALA A 762 6.07 21.74 -28.92
N LYS A 763 7.17 22.02 -29.64
CA LYS A 763 8.52 21.57 -29.27
C LYS A 763 8.98 22.17 -27.94
N ARG A 764 8.68 23.45 -27.67
CA ARG A 764 9.03 24.11 -26.41
C ARG A 764 8.18 23.62 -25.23
N ALA A 765 6.91 23.27 -25.46
CA ALA A 765 6.10 22.65 -24.44
C ALA A 765 6.68 21.28 -24.03
N LEU A 766 7.08 20.45 -25.00
CA LEU A 766 7.75 19.17 -24.74
C LEU A 766 9.09 19.36 -24.01
N GLU A 767 9.95 20.27 -24.48
CA GLU A 767 11.25 20.59 -23.85
C GLU A 767 11.09 21.08 -22.40
N ASN A 768 10.13 21.97 -22.15
CA ASN A 768 9.80 22.45 -20.80
C ASN A 768 9.19 21.35 -19.92
N GLY A 769 8.36 20.48 -20.50
CA GLY A 769 7.74 19.34 -19.83
C GLY A 769 8.76 18.39 -19.20
N HIS A 770 9.90 18.22 -19.87
CA HIS A 770 10.99 17.33 -19.46
C HIS A 770 12.11 18.01 -18.64
N ASP A 771 12.10 19.34 -18.43
CA ASP A 771 13.06 20.00 -17.53
C ASP A 771 12.56 19.96 -16.07
N PRO A 772 13.23 19.20 -15.16
CA PRO A 772 12.84 19.10 -13.75
C PRO A 772 13.11 20.39 -12.94
N ASN A 773 13.78 21.39 -13.52
CA ASN A 773 14.08 22.67 -12.87
C ASN A 773 13.14 23.79 -13.34
N PHE A 774 12.39 23.59 -14.43
CA PHE A 774 11.54 24.62 -15.00
C PHE A 774 10.35 24.93 -14.08
N TYR A 775 10.12 26.21 -13.77
CA TYR A 775 8.97 26.61 -12.97
C TYR A 775 7.75 26.82 -13.87
N SER A 776 7.16 25.71 -14.29
CA SER A 776 6.05 25.61 -15.23
C SER A 776 4.75 26.31 -14.78
N PRO A 777 3.84 26.65 -15.70
CA PRO A 777 2.44 26.94 -15.38
C PRO A 777 1.81 25.91 -14.43
N PHE A 778 2.00 24.61 -14.71
CA PHE A 778 1.56 23.51 -13.85
C PHE A 778 2.09 23.65 -12.41
N ALA A 779 3.41 23.84 -12.23
CA ALA A 779 4.04 23.99 -10.92
C ALA A 779 3.53 25.23 -10.15
N LYS A 780 3.25 26.33 -10.86
CA LYS A 780 2.63 27.54 -10.27
C LYS A 780 1.20 27.25 -9.80
N ASN A 781 0.41 26.52 -10.60
CA ASN A 781 -0.96 26.17 -10.28
C ASN A 781 -1.02 25.16 -9.13
N ALA A 782 -0.16 24.13 -9.11
CA ALA A 782 -0.02 23.18 -8.00
C ALA A 782 0.30 23.89 -6.68
N ARG A 783 1.28 24.83 -6.70
CA ARG A 783 1.63 25.63 -5.53
C ARG A 783 0.51 26.56 -5.07
N ARG A 784 -0.29 27.10 -5.99
CA ARG A 784 -1.41 28.00 -5.68
C ARG A 784 -2.64 27.27 -5.15
N SER A 785 -2.96 26.11 -5.71
CA SER A 785 -4.20 25.37 -5.45
C SER A 785 -4.06 24.33 -4.34
N LEU A 786 -2.86 23.76 -4.14
CA LEU A 786 -2.59 22.71 -3.14
C LEU A 786 -1.49 23.09 -2.14
N GLY A 787 -0.85 24.26 -2.28
CA GLY A 787 0.29 24.67 -1.46
C GLY A 787 1.61 23.94 -1.75
N ILE A 788 1.60 22.92 -2.61
CA ILE A 788 2.75 22.05 -2.87
C ILE A 788 3.79 22.79 -3.73
N ASN A 789 4.97 23.03 -3.17
CA ASN A 789 6.08 23.68 -3.88
C ASN A 789 6.88 22.66 -4.73
N ILE A 790 6.28 22.21 -5.84
CA ILE A 790 6.99 21.45 -6.89
C ILE A 790 7.77 22.39 -7.83
N CYS A 791 8.77 21.82 -8.48
CA CYS A 791 9.45 22.38 -9.66
C CYS A 791 9.53 21.29 -10.73
N GLY A 792 9.59 21.69 -11.99
CA GLY A 792 9.55 20.82 -13.16
C GLY A 792 8.39 21.14 -14.09
N GLY A 793 8.52 20.74 -15.35
CA GLY A 793 7.38 20.57 -16.25
C GLY A 793 6.51 19.36 -15.88
N LYS A 794 5.44 19.17 -16.67
CA LYS A 794 4.59 17.99 -16.70
C LYS A 794 4.89 17.27 -18.02
N PRO A 795 5.59 16.12 -18.03
CA PRO A 795 5.78 15.32 -19.24
C PRO A 795 4.42 14.83 -19.73
N ASP A 796 4.03 15.24 -20.93
CA ASP A 796 2.69 15.02 -21.46
C ASP A 796 2.68 15.04 -22.99
N ASP A 797 1.62 14.48 -23.58
CA ASP A 797 1.36 14.61 -25.01
C ASP A 797 1.00 16.08 -25.34
N VAL A 798 1.38 16.55 -26.54
CA VAL A 798 1.16 17.96 -26.92
C VAL A 798 0.65 18.05 -28.35
N THR A 799 -0.49 18.73 -28.55
CA THR A 799 -1.06 19.04 -29.85
C THR A 799 -1.40 20.52 -29.94
N VAL A 800 -0.92 21.18 -31.00
CA VAL A 800 -1.11 22.63 -31.23
C VAL A 800 -1.64 22.87 -32.64
N LEU A 801 -2.83 23.48 -32.71
CA LEU A 801 -3.43 24.04 -33.92
C LEU A 801 -3.28 25.57 -33.85
N LEU A 802 -2.48 26.13 -34.76
CA LEU A 802 -2.34 27.59 -34.92
C LEU A 802 -3.09 28.03 -36.17
N ALA A 803 -4.07 28.91 -36.00
CA ALA A 803 -4.83 29.50 -37.09
C ALA A 803 -4.76 31.03 -37.10
N VAL A 804 -5.05 31.63 -38.26
CA VAL A 804 -5.18 33.07 -38.43
C VAL A 804 -6.45 33.40 -39.21
N VAL A 805 -7.12 34.49 -38.83
CA VAL A 805 -8.35 34.98 -39.45
C VAL A 805 -8.01 35.84 -40.68
N THR A 806 -8.28 35.31 -41.87
CA THR A 806 -7.96 35.92 -43.16
C THR A 806 -9.24 36.26 -43.93
N PRO A 807 -9.35 37.43 -44.59
CA PRO A 807 -10.50 37.72 -45.46
C PRO A 807 -10.56 36.72 -46.62
N THR A 808 -11.78 36.38 -47.05
CA THR A 808 -12.01 35.64 -48.30
C THR A 808 -11.83 36.62 -49.46
N GLY A 809 -10.97 36.26 -50.41
CA GLY A 809 -10.67 37.06 -51.61
C GLY A 809 -11.74 37.01 -52.68
#